data_AF-A0A9D5KBR0-F1
#
_entry.id   AF-A0A9D5KBR0-F1
#
_cell.length_a   1.000
_cell.length_b   1.000
_cell.length_c   1.000
_cell.angle_alpha   90.00
_cell.angle_beta   90.00
_cell.angle_gamma   90.00
#
_symmetry.space_group_name_H-M   'P 1'
#
loop_
_entity.id
_entity.type
_entity.pdbx_description
1 polymer ?
#
loop_
_entity_poly.entity_id
_entity_poly.type
_entity_poly.pdbx_seq_one_letter_code
_entity_poly.pdbx_strand_id
1 'polypeptide(L)'
;MIHLSWVSHLPRAATPPRPHSTTMIQPNPVHLSLKSRCHLPAGALGGVVAALAVLSFACVNRQVGPDDYGGPAEGMIEVRSQDRRFTMGSDAQAAAPEESPPMTVGFSYDFQIDTTEVTVGMFRDALGYLPASYDSLSGVAERKPICFVTWYDALLYCNARSRSEGLDTVYEYAAAESGQGRNAFRLPGLAIHLDRNGYRLPTEAEWEYAARAGGTKEFFWGNDTDHETAAQYAWYSENTSDGPRKVAQLLPNDWGLYDIAGNAAEWVNDFKAVYRDIAIDNFCGAPQSETDVHPVKGGAFVHEHQRLRPSSRSDVYETTSATANRYTGFRCARGGVPSARYLSHAGNITYAAPISLHILDMSQVAGTRNAKIAFVLSNSASGSNALCYVDYRESSPRVTMFPDTCRKVYVPAISPNGAWVAYSTGNEGGTGDSRVFVRPLRSHENDPVVLPDEPAFVPRWWVDPGSSDTCIVYVTSAVINTSPDWSSARTRRIAFAGGQFTSSPELVENAGSFHGGLSRSGQYIATGFDRLIMKDRTGGRVKTLFTGPRNGKAAGDTSQVCNVSISPDTAVEDEVLCMDFGSKDSSTLTGGPYGVHQYLFTCAFDGTVRKWLGAPGDAWRHPEWSNVYRYAVACVADPAARDATIFVVDIIDSLYTPVLSGEDLGFPALWIASGDGPSPDSAFAPDSIGRYNDPPITEYQWELSQKMKLFWNNHDQCEYVFIGSSRMQDGIVPDLFRRHTINMGYGGGDPWGSLRVIEDYLLPHAARLKVVGIDLILACMHRENMSWLVFISFSESKGYRYDKAHDFWSSGLPPFFVRSVNAAYANERPFPSLDSLRGFSPCPSQGWGGTPALNTGEYDWTVSDTNVQASLALLDSLAAKLSRKGIHLLIVMPPESPHYPDAGYYGKWGPTLKHGREFVTLLKDNAAANDHFHIYDANNDFQHDYGEDDASDFDHLSESGARKLSTRVDSVIATFLP
;
A
#
# COMPACT_ATOMS: atom_id res chain seq x y z
N MET A 1 -54.91 13.38 46.05
CA MET A 1 -56.05 12.45 46.16
C MET A 1 -55.67 11.22 45.36
N ILE A 2 -55.48 10.01 45.90
CA ILE A 2 -55.88 9.43 47.19
C ILE A 2 -54.70 8.62 47.76
N HIS A 3 -54.64 8.66 49.08
CA HIS A 3 -53.61 8.16 49.98
C HIS A 3 -54.12 6.88 50.65
N LEU A 4 -53.22 6.16 51.34
CA LEU A 4 -53.43 5.21 52.48
C LEU A 4 -53.41 3.71 52.12
N SER A 5 -52.83 2.76 52.89
CA SER A 5 -51.81 2.66 53.97
C SER A 5 -51.96 1.28 54.69
N TRP A 6 -50.99 0.94 55.56
CA TRP A 6 -50.93 -0.07 56.66
C TRP A 6 -50.29 -1.44 56.33
N VAL A 7 -49.09 -1.77 56.85
CA VAL A 7 -48.64 -2.21 58.22
C VAL A 7 -49.12 -3.66 58.49
N SER A 8 -48.30 -4.68 58.79
CA SER A 8 -47.43 -4.89 59.97
C SER A 8 -46.65 -6.23 59.91
N HIS A 9 -45.59 -6.33 60.74
CA HIS A 9 -45.03 -7.52 61.43
C HIS A 9 -43.88 -8.35 60.79
N LEU A 10 -42.73 -8.32 61.49
CA LEU A 10 -41.62 -9.31 61.54
C LEU A 10 -41.96 -10.39 62.62
N PRO A 11 -41.26 -11.56 62.77
CA PRO A 11 -39.84 -11.79 62.44
C PRO A 11 -39.38 -13.20 61.98
N ARG A 12 -38.07 -13.27 61.69
CA ARG A 12 -37.11 -14.41 61.76
C ARG A 12 -36.98 -15.42 60.59
N ALA A 13 -35.79 -15.32 59.99
CA ALA A 13 -34.82 -16.38 59.68
C ALA A 13 -35.21 -17.48 58.67
N ALA A 14 -34.75 -17.33 57.43
CA ALA A 14 -33.75 -18.20 56.79
C ALA A 14 -33.44 -17.65 55.39
N THR A 15 -32.15 -17.64 55.07
CA THR A 15 -31.50 -17.16 53.84
C THR A 15 -32.19 -17.59 52.52
N PRO A 16 -32.43 -16.66 51.58
CA PRO A 16 -32.87 -16.99 50.23
C PRO A 16 -31.76 -16.81 49.16
N PRO A 17 -31.96 -17.39 47.96
CA PRO A 17 -31.01 -17.44 46.85
C PRO A 17 -31.02 -16.16 45.98
N ARG A 18 -30.00 -16.04 45.12
CA ARG A 18 -29.83 -15.03 44.06
C ARG A 18 -31.07 -14.95 43.13
N PRO A 19 -31.40 -13.75 42.59
CA PRO A 19 -31.12 -13.53 41.16
C PRO A 19 -30.77 -12.08 40.74
N HIS A 20 -30.08 -12.02 39.60
CA HIS A 20 -29.98 -11.02 38.52
C HIS A 20 -30.37 -9.54 38.72
N SER A 21 -29.38 -8.66 38.49
CA SER A 21 -29.53 -7.51 37.57
C SER A 21 -28.15 -6.98 37.10
N THR A 22 -27.93 -7.02 35.78
CA THR A 22 -27.33 -5.98 34.92
C THR A 22 -26.09 -5.22 35.39
N THR A 23 -24.91 -5.48 34.80
CA THR A 23 -24.00 -4.41 34.33
C THR A 23 -23.00 -4.94 33.28
N MET A 24 -22.65 -4.03 32.36
CA MET A 24 -21.75 -4.10 31.22
C MET A 24 -20.38 -4.74 31.49
N ILE A 25 -19.85 -5.46 30.49
CA ILE A 25 -18.48 -6.01 30.48
C ILE A 25 -17.63 -5.17 29.50
N GLN A 26 -16.57 -4.56 30.03
CA GLN A 26 -15.36 -4.17 29.29
C GLN A 26 -14.37 -5.35 29.27
N PRO A 27 -13.56 -5.55 28.22
CA PRO A 27 -12.55 -6.60 28.18
C PRO A 27 -11.22 -6.14 28.82
N ASN A 28 -10.65 -7.00 29.68
CA ASN A 28 -9.29 -6.89 30.23
C ASN A 28 -8.41 -8.03 29.68
N PRO A 29 -7.12 -7.79 29.43
CA PRO A 29 -6.18 -8.77 28.87
C PRO A 29 -5.66 -9.78 29.90
N VAL A 30 -5.41 -11.01 29.45
CA VAL A 30 -4.99 -12.16 30.28
C VAL A 30 -3.46 -12.26 30.33
N HIS A 31 -2.90 -12.20 31.53
CA HIS A 31 -1.54 -12.66 31.86
C HIS A 31 -1.56 -14.17 32.18
N LEU A 32 -0.76 -14.96 31.48
CA LEU A 32 -0.54 -16.39 31.77
C LEU A 32 0.71 -16.57 32.65
N SER A 33 0.52 -17.10 33.86
CA SER A 33 1.59 -17.55 34.76
C SER A 33 1.85 -19.05 34.57
N LEU A 34 3.10 -19.45 34.35
CA LEU A 34 3.51 -20.86 34.40
C LEU A 34 4.02 -21.20 35.81
N LYS A 35 3.35 -22.15 36.47
CA LYS A 35 3.85 -22.88 37.64
C LYS A 35 4.20 -24.30 37.19
N SER A 36 5.44 -24.74 37.43
CA SER A 36 5.74 -26.15 37.67
C SER A 36 6.79 -26.27 38.78
N ARG A 37 6.53 -27.19 39.72
CA ARG A 37 7.37 -27.51 40.89
C ARG A 37 8.18 -28.76 40.57
N CYS A 38 9.46 -28.78 40.92
CA CYS A 38 10.19 -29.97 41.37
C CYS A 38 11.26 -29.57 42.40
N HIS A 39 11.54 -30.48 43.34
CA HIS A 39 12.15 -30.29 44.67
C HIS A 39 13.54 -31.00 44.72
N LEU A 40 14.63 -30.31 45.13
CA LEU A 40 15.54 -30.54 46.31
C LEU A 40 17.03 -30.47 45.87
N PRO A 41 18.04 -30.37 46.77
CA PRO A 41 18.22 -29.45 47.91
C PRO A 41 19.56 -28.66 47.83
N ALA A 42 19.72 -27.68 48.72
CA ALA A 42 20.91 -26.82 48.84
C ALA A 42 22.10 -27.51 49.54
N GLY A 43 23.32 -27.25 49.05
CA GLY A 43 24.55 -27.39 49.85
C GLY A 43 25.80 -27.83 49.08
N ALA A 44 26.51 -26.89 48.45
CA ALA A 44 27.98 -26.86 48.37
C ALA A 44 28.45 -25.54 47.76
N LEU A 45 28.95 -24.64 48.62
CA LEU A 45 29.80 -23.53 48.19
C LEU A 45 31.09 -24.08 47.58
N GLY A 46 31.54 -23.49 46.46
CA GLY A 46 32.94 -23.53 46.06
C GLY A 46 33.18 -23.62 44.56
N GLY A 47 33.31 -22.47 43.90
CA GLY A 47 33.95 -22.35 42.59
C GLY A 47 33.02 -21.93 41.44
N VAL A 48 33.54 -21.05 40.59
CA VAL A 48 32.97 -20.55 39.32
C VAL A 48 32.08 -19.31 39.42
N VAL A 49 32.68 -18.17 39.77
CA VAL A 49 32.30 -16.85 39.23
C VAL A 49 33.39 -16.45 38.23
N ALA A 50 33.39 -17.11 37.06
CA ALA A 50 34.18 -16.78 35.87
C ALA A 50 33.86 -17.78 34.73
N ALA A 51 32.63 -17.77 34.22
CA ALA A 51 32.24 -18.37 32.93
C ALA A 51 30.74 -18.17 32.66
N LEU A 52 30.28 -16.91 32.54
CA LEU A 52 28.93 -16.58 32.07
C LEU A 52 28.95 -15.18 31.45
N ALA A 53 29.85 -14.98 30.49
CA ALA A 53 29.95 -13.77 29.67
C ALA A 53 30.75 -14.01 28.38
N VAL A 54 30.63 -15.17 27.74
CA VAL A 54 31.04 -15.40 26.34
C VAL A 54 30.22 -16.59 25.81
N LEU A 55 29.02 -16.32 25.33
CA LEU A 55 28.45 -17.06 24.21
C LEU A 55 28.04 -15.99 23.21
N SER A 56 29.06 -15.36 22.65
CA SER A 56 28.97 -14.71 21.36
C SER A 56 28.37 -15.76 20.42
N PHE A 57 27.12 -15.54 19.97
CA PHE A 57 26.72 -16.08 18.69
C PHE A 57 27.63 -15.42 17.67
N ALA A 58 28.79 -16.04 17.42
CA ALA A 58 29.44 -15.90 16.15
C ALA A 58 28.44 -16.46 15.13
N CYS A 59 27.64 -15.58 14.52
CA CYS A 59 27.10 -15.85 13.20
C CYS A 59 28.32 -16.01 12.28
N VAL A 60 28.88 -17.22 12.27
CA VAL A 60 29.67 -17.66 11.14
C VAL A 60 28.66 -17.72 10.01
N ASN A 61 28.71 -16.70 9.15
CA ASN A 61 28.02 -16.67 7.88
C ASN A 61 28.63 -17.80 7.03
N ARG A 62 28.20 -19.04 7.28
CA ARG A 62 28.55 -20.18 6.44
C ARG A 62 27.71 -19.99 5.20
N GLN A 63 28.34 -19.68 4.07
CA GLN A 63 27.72 -19.88 2.78
C GLN A 63 27.26 -21.34 2.74
N VAL A 64 25.94 -21.53 2.83
CA VAL A 64 25.31 -22.84 2.73
C VAL A 64 25.54 -23.30 1.29
N GLY A 65 26.38 -24.32 1.13
CA GLY A 65 26.57 -24.96 -0.16
C GLY A 65 25.33 -25.80 -0.52
N PRO A 66 25.16 -26.17 -1.80
CA PRO A 66 24.07 -27.04 -2.25
C PRO A 66 24.02 -28.42 -1.56
N ASP A 67 25.06 -28.80 -0.81
CA ASP A 67 25.14 -30.09 -0.10
C ASP A 67 24.61 -30.06 1.35
N ASP A 68 24.21 -28.91 1.90
CA ASP A 68 23.67 -28.80 3.28
C ASP A 68 22.15 -29.12 3.34
N TYR A 69 21.50 -29.42 2.21
CA TYR A 69 20.13 -29.90 2.18
C TYR A 69 20.11 -31.41 2.48
N GLY A 70 19.63 -31.78 3.67
CA GLY A 70 19.01 -33.10 3.85
C GLY A 70 17.88 -33.30 2.83
N GLY A 71 17.34 -34.51 2.72
CA GLY A 71 16.22 -34.80 1.81
C GLY A 71 15.06 -33.79 1.92
N PRO A 72 14.16 -33.73 0.91
CA PRO A 72 13.14 -32.69 0.84
C PRO A 72 12.32 -32.64 2.12
N ALA A 73 11.93 -31.42 2.53
CA ALA A 73 11.10 -31.22 3.71
C ALA A 73 9.80 -32.02 3.59
N GLU A 74 9.21 -32.39 4.72
CA GLU A 74 8.01 -33.22 4.73
C GLU A 74 6.90 -32.57 3.88
N GLY A 75 6.37 -33.34 2.93
CA GLY A 75 5.35 -32.89 1.98
C GLY A 75 5.84 -32.13 0.75
N MET A 76 7.15 -31.94 0.57
CA MET A 76 7.75 -31.25 -0.59
C MET A 76 8.53 -32.19 -1.52
N ILE A 77 8.76 -31.74 -2.75
CA ILE A 77 9.74 -32.32 -3.67
C ILE A 77 10.91 -31.34 -3.90
N GLU A 78 12.08 -31.88 -4.24
CA GLU A 78 13.21 -31.11 -4.75
C GLU A 78 13.07 -30.92 -6.26
N VAL A 79 13.13 -29.67 -6.72
CA VAL A 79 13.11 -29.29 -8.14
C VAL A 79 14.53 -28.91 -8.57
N ARG A 80 15.10 -29.72 -9.47
CA ARG A 80 16.47 -29.54 -9.98
C ARG A 80 16.51 -28.57 -11.16
N SER A 81 16.44 -27.29 -10.85
CA SER A 81 16.40 -26.17 -11.80
C SER A 81 17.75 -25.53 -12.06
N GLN A 82 18.78 -25.76 -11.23
CA GLN A 82 20.07 -25.11 -11.37
C GLN A 82 20.67 -25.30 -12.77
N ASP A 83 21.12 -24.20 -13.36
CA ASP A 83 21.67 -24.11 -14.71
C ASP A 83 20.68 -24.52 -15.83
N ARG A 84 19.38 -24.61 -15.52
CA ARG A 84 18.31 -24.84 -16.49
C ARG A 84 17.68 -23.53 -16.93
N ARG A 85 17.14 -23.58 -18.15
CA ARG A 85 16.32 -22.53 -18.75
C ARG A 85 15.03 -23.13 -19.27
N PHE A 86 13.95 -22.35 -19.22
CA PHE A 86 12.68 -22.71 -19.83
C PHE A 86 11.99 -21.48 -20.45
N THR A 87 11.02 -21.75 -21.31
CA THR A 87 10.15 -20.74 -21.89
C THR A 87 8.96 -20.53 -20.96
N MET A 88 8.86 -19.34 -20.38
CA MET A 88 7.76 -18.89 -19.54
C MET A 88 6.76 -18.11 -20.38
N GLY A 89 5.45 -18.33 -20.19
CA GLY A 89 4.41 -17.72 -21.02
C GLY A 89 4.10 -18.52 -22.30
N SER A 90 3.27 -17.95 -23.18
CA SER A 90 2.77 -18.60 -24.38
C SER A 90 2.29 -17.60 -25.44
N ASP A 91 2.55 -17.90 -26.72
CA ASP A 91 1.96 -17.24 -27.90
C ASP A 91 0.85 -18.09 -28.54
N ALA A 92 0.35 -19.11 -27.84
CA ALA A 92 -0.75 -19.93 -28.35
C ALA A 92 -2.00 -19.06 -28.58
N GLN A 93 -2.81 -19.39 -29.59
CA GLN A 93 -4.02 -18.64 -29.90
C GLN A 93 -5.01 -18.55 -28.72
N ALA A 94 -5.02 -19.56 -27.85
CA ALA A 94 -5.87 -19.60 -26.66
C ALA A 94 -5.29 -18.84 -25.45
N ALA A 95 -4.03 -18.38 -25.52
CA ALA A 95 -3.37 -17.65 -24.46
C ALA A 95 -3.90 -16.22 -24.35
N ALA A 96 -4.11 -15.74 -23.13
CA ALA A 96 -4.47 -14.34 -22.91
C ALA A 96 -3.30 -13.41 -23.30
N PRO A 97 -3.57 -12.14 -23.69
CA PRO A 97 -2.51 -11.20 -24.11
C PRO A 97 -1.36 -11.01 -23.11
N GLU A 98 -1.64 -11.17 -21.82
CA GLU A 98 -0.68 -11.07 -20.71
C GLU A 98 0.22 -12.30 -20.50
N GLU A 99 -0.10 -13.42 -21.16
CA GLU A 99 0.75 -14.62 -21.22
C GLU A 99 1.84 -14.46 -22.29
N SER A 100 1.76 -13.41 -23.12
CA SER A 100 2.62 -13.11 -24.27
C SER A 100 3.39 -11.79 -24.08
N PRO A 101 4.57 -11.62 -24.71
CA PRO A 101 5.34 -12.65 -25.41
C PRO A 101 6.03 -13.61 -24.42
N PRO A 102 6.31 -14.86 -24.83
CA PRO A 102 7.11 -15.79 -24.05
C PRO A 102 8.49 -15.22 -23.71
N MET A 103 8.98 -15.54 -22.51
CA MET A 103 10.29 -15.11 -22.02
C MET A 103 11.20 -16.32 -21.81
N THR A 104 12.51 -16.12 -21.92
CA THR A 104 13.50 -17.14 -21.53
C THR A 104 13.91 -16.91 -20.08
N VAL A 105 13.50 -17.81 -19.18
CA VAL A 105 13.84 -17.72 -17.76
C VAL A 105 14.87 -18.78 -17.37
N GLY A 106 15.95 -18.36 -16.71
CA GLY A 106 16.99 -19.24 -16.17
C GLY A 106 17.00 -19.29 -14.64
N PHE A 107 17.48 -20.40 -14.09
CA PHE A 107 17.69 -20.57 -12.64
C PHE A 107 19.15 -20.87 -12.33
N SER A 108 19.70 -20.18 -11.34
CA SER A 108 21.05 -20.48 -10.81
C SER A 108 21.03 -21.27 -9.51
N TYR A 109 19.89 -21.88 -9.17
CA TYR A 109 19.64 -22.55 -7.90
C TYR A 109 18.59 -23.65 -8.08
N ASP A 110 18.59 -24.59 -7.14
CA ASP A 110 17.52 -25.58 -6.92
C ASP A 110 16.60 -25.10 -5.80
N PHE A 111 15.36 -25.54 -5.80
CA PHE A 111 14.37 -25.19 -4.77
C PHE A 111 13.48 -26.39 -4.43
N GLN A 112 12.72 -26.27 -3.34
CA GLN A 112 11.71 -27.25 -2.96
C GLN A 112 10.31 -26.65 -3.09
N ILE A 113 9.31 -27.46 -3.45
CA ILE A 113 7.92 -27.02 -3.57
C ILE A 113 6.96 -28.07 -2.98
N ASP A 114 5.90 -27.62 -2.31
CA ASP A 114 4.87 -28.50 -1.75
C ASP A 114 4.20 -29.34 -2.83
N THR A 115 3.98 -30.62 -2.53
CA THR A 115 3.33 -31.59 -3.42
C THR A 115 1.84 -31.32 -3.65
N THR A 116 1.18 -30.65 -2.70
CA THR A 116 -0.23 -30.27 -2.75
C THR A 116 -0.40 -28.81 -2.37
N GLU A 117 -1.58 -28.25 -2.59
CA GLU A 117 -1.99 -26.98 -1.98
C GLU A 117 -1.96 -27.09 -0.45
N VAL A 118 -1.76 -25.96 0.25
CA VAL A 118 -1.89 -25.89 1.71
C VAL A 118 -3.34 -26.18 2.08
N THR A 119 -3.53 -27.09 3.05
CA THR A 119 -4.88 -27.49 3.47
C THR A 119 -5.44 -26.63 4.60
N VAL A 120 -6.76 -26.65 4.77
CA VAL A 120 -7.44 -25.99 5.89
C VAL A 120 -6.84 -26.40 7.24
N GLY A 121 -6.55 -27.69 7.43
CA GLY A 121 -5.96 -28.19 8.67
C GLY A 121 -4.55 -27.67 8.91
N MET A 122 -3.70 -27.72 7.88
CA MET A 122 -2.35 -27.16 7.95
C MET A 122 -2.35 -25.68 8.32
N PHE A 123 -3.21 -24.88 7.68
CA PHE A 123 -3.30 -23.45 7.93
C PHE A 123 -3.73 -23.14 9.37
N ARG A 124 -4.79 -23.81 9.84
CA ARG A 124 -5.27 -23.63 11.22
C ARG A 124 -4.21 -24.04 12.24
N ASP A 125 -3.52 -25.15 12.00
CA ASP A 125 -2.51 -25.65 12.93
C ASP A 125 -1.29 -24.71 13.00
N ALA A 126 -0.93 -24.04 11.90
CA ALA A 126 0.17 -23.10 11.84
C ALA A 126 -0.16 -21.71 12.44
N LEU A 127 -1.34 -21.16 12.17
CA LEU A 127 -1.70 -19.78 12.56
C LEU A 127 -2.69 -19.68 13.73
N GLY A 128 -3.36 -20.78 14.09
CA GLY A 128 -4.32 -20.82 15.19
C GLY A 128 -5.69 -20.18 14.87
N TYR A 129 -5.93 -19.76 13.63
CA TYR A 129 -7.20 -19.21 13.16
C TYR A 129 -7.53 -19.65 11.73
N LEU A 130 -8.77 -19.42 11.30
CA LEU A 130 -9.21 -19.52 9.91
C LEU A 130 -9.85 -18.19 9.49
N PRO A 131 -9.95 -17.86 8.20
CA PRO A 131 -10.77 -16.72 7.73
C PRO A 131 -12.21 -16.81 8.27
N ALA A 132 -12.86 -15.67 8.54
CA ALA A 132 -14.24 -15.63 9.06
C ALA A 132 -15.25 -16.32 8.13
N SER A 133 -14.97 -16.36 6.83
CA SER A 133 -15.76 -17.08 5.81
C SER A 133 -15.94 -18.57 6.11
N TYR A 134 -15.11 -19.15 6.98
CA TYR A 134 -15.26 -20.54 7.42
C TYR A 134 -16.23 -20.72 8.61
N ASP A 135 -16.66 -19.65 9.28
CA ASP A 135 -17.57 -19.75 10.43
C ASP A 135 -18.98 -20.22 10.01
N SER A 136 -19.41 -19.88 8.79
CA SER A 136 -20.69 -20.34 8.20
C SER A 136 -20.58 -21.70 7.50
N LEU A 137 -19.37 -22.22 7.28
CA LEU A 137 -19.12 -23.47 6.59
C LEU A 137 -19.06 -24.62 7.61
N SER A 138 -20.21 -25.06 8.13
CA SER A 138 -20.26 -26.18 9.08
C SER A 138 -19.69 -27.47 8.46
N GLY A 139 -18.71 -28.10 9.11
CA GLY A 139 -18.16 -29.39 8.67
C GLY A 139 -17.02 -29.33 7.64
N VAL A 140 -16.24 -28.24 7.63
CA VAL A 140 -15.06 -28.08 6.76
C VAL A 140 -14.15 -29.32 6.81
N ALA A 141 -13.86 -29.89 5.64
CA ALA A 141 -12.96 -31.03 5.55
C ALA A 141 -11.50 -30.56 5.60
N GLU A 142 -10.78 -30.96 6.66
CA GLU A 142 -9.38 -30.59 6.97
C GLU A 142 -8.38 -30.73 5.82
N ARG A 143 -8.66 -31.63 4.85
CA ARG A 143 -7.80 -31.93 3.70
C ARG A 143 -8.18 -31.20 2.40
N LYS A 144 -9.13 -30.28 2.44
CA LYS A 144 -9.40 -29.37 1.31
C LYS A 144 -8.34 -28.26 1.30
N PRO A 145 -8.02 -27.66 0.15
CA PRO A 145 -7.17 -26.48 0.10
C PRO A 145 -7.79 -25.36 0.93
N ILE A 146 -6.94 -24.59 1.61
CA ILE A 146 -7.36 -23.34 2.24
C ILE A 146 -7.64 -22.32 1.13
N CYS A 147 -8.84 -21.75 1.14
CA CYS A 147 -9.24 -20.63 0.29
C CYS A 147 -9.62 -19.44 1.19
N PHE A 148 -10.19 -18.38 0.61
CA PHE A 148 -10.55 -17.16 1.33
C PHE A 148 -9.37 -16.55 2.10
N VAL A 149 -8.15 -16.73 1.59
CA VAL A 149 -6.92 -16.20 2.17
C VAL A 149 -6.36 -15.11 1.27
N THR A 150 -5.86 -14.04 1.88
CA THR A 150 -5.13 -13.00 1.16
C THR A 150 -3.73 -13.47 0.84
N TRP A 151 -3.04 -12.72 -0.02
CA TRP A 151 -1.61 -12.93 -0.23
C TRP A 151 -0.86 -12.76 1.11
N TYR A 152 -1.22 -11.77 1.92
CA TYR A 152 -0.64 -11.57 3.25
C TYR A 152 -0.86 -12.76 4.21
N ASP A 153 -2.03 -13.38 4.21
CA ASP A 153 -2.27 -14.58 5.03
C ASP A 153 -1.34 -15.74 4.62
N ALA A 154 -1.08 -15.90 3.32
CA ALA A 154 -0.15 -16.91 2.81
C ALA A 154 1.30 -16.63 3.24
N LEU A 155 1.71 -15.36 3.26
CA LEU A 155 3.01 -14.91 3.79
C LEU A 155 3.17 -15.23 5.29
N LEU A 156 2.12 -14.93 6.07
CA LEU A 156 2.09 -15.23 7.50
C LEU A 156 2.25 -16.74 7.75
N TYR A 157 1.56 -17.57 6.96
CA TYR A 157 1.71 -19.03 7.01
C TYR A 157 3.14 -19.49 6.70
N CYS A 158 3.74 -18.97 5.62
CA CYS A 158 5.13 -19.30 5.25
C CYS A 158 6.11 -18.95 6.38
N ASN A 159 5.94 -17.78 6.99
CA ASN A 159 6.74 -17.38 8.15
C ASN A 159 6.50 -18.27 9.37
N ALA A 160 5.26 -18.68 9.64
CA ALA A 160 4.94 -19.59 10.73
C ALA A 160 5.62 -20.96 10.54
N ARG A 161 5.57 -21.50 9.31
CA ARG A 161 6.25 -22.76 8.95
C ARG A 161 7.77 -22.63 9.12
N SER A 162 8.37 -21.53 8.63
CA SER A 162 9.80 -21.24 8.83
C SER A 162 10.20 -21.25 10.31
N ARG A 163 9.45 -20.55 11.15
CA ARG A 163 9.71 -20.49 12.60
C ARG A 163 9.55 -21.85 13.27
N SER A 164 8.57 -22.66 12.84
CA SER A 164 8.34 -23.99 13.40
C SER A 164 9.50 -24.96 13.16
N GLU A 165 10.28 -24.73 12.09
CA GLU A 165 11.47 -25.51 11.73
C GLU A 165 12.79 -24.81 12.10
N GLY A 166 12.75 -23.67 12.81
CA GLY A 166 13.94 -22.93 13.23
C GLY A 166 14.71 -22.25 12.09
N LEU A 167 14.02 -21.89 11.00
CA LEU A 167 14.58 -21.19 9.85
C LEU A 167 14.34 -19.68 9.93
N ASP A 168 15.20 -18.90 9.27
CA ASP A 168 14.97 -17.47 9.07
C ASP A 168 13.71 -17.24 8.21
N THR A 169 12.92 -16.24 8.57
CA THR A 169 11.71 -15.87 7.83
C THR A 169 12.05 -15.10 6.56
N VAL A 170 11.42 -15.44 5.43
CA VAL A 170 11.58 -14.71 4.16
C VAL A 170 10.89 -13.35 4.21
N TYR A 171 9.74 -13.26 4.87
CA TYR A 171 8.97 -12.01 4.96
C TYR A 171 9.24 -11.30 6.28
N GLU A 172 9.65 -10.04 6.23
CA GLU A 172 9.83 -9.18 7.39
C GLU A 172 8.79 -8.08 7.36
N TYR A 173 8.16 -7.76 8.50
CA TYR A 173 7.14 -6.73 8.61
C TYR A 173 7.03 -6.28 10.07
N ALA A 174 6.54 -5.07 10.29
CA ALA A 174 6.38 -4.49 11.63
C ALA A 174 5.20 -5.11 12.40
N ALA A 175 4.09 -5.33 11.71
CA ALA A 175 2.88 -5.91 12.27
C ALA A 175 2.03 -6.60 11.18
N ALA A 176 1.06 -7.41 11.59
CA ALA A 176 -0.01 -7.87 10.71
C ALA A 176 -1.31 -7.16 11.07
N GLU A 177 -1.85 -6.38 10.14
CA GLU A 177 -3.15 -5.73 10.31
C GLU A 177 -4.25 -6.62 9.72
N SER A 178 -5.23 -6.99 10.54
CA SER A 178 -6.33 -7.86 10.17
C SER A 178 -7.69 -7.19 10.39
N GLY A 179 -8.63 -7.44 9.49
CA GLY A 179 -9.99 -6.90 9.58
C GLY A 179 -10.93 -7.81 10.39
N GLN A 180 -12.21 -7.45 10.45
CA GLN A 180 -13.27 -8.29 11.05
C GLN A 180 -13.32 -9.71 10.44
N GLY A 181 -12.90 -9.86 9.18
CA GLY A 181 -12.78 -11.14 8.48
C GLY A 181 -11.66 -12.06 8.96
N ARG A 182 -10.83 -11.64 9.93
CA ARG A 182 -9.60 -12.30 10.42
C ARG A 182 -8.46 -12.42 9.39
N ASN A 183 -8.73 -12.16 8.11
CA ASN A 183 -7.71 -12.03 7.08
C ASN A 183 -6.79 -10.84 7.34
N ALA A 184 -5.50 -11.02 7.10
CA ALA A 184 -4.54 -9.93 7.03
C ALA A 184 -4.78 -9.13 5.74
N PHE A 185 -5.01 -7.81 5.86
CA PHE A 185 -5.16 -6.91 4.71
C PHE A 185 -3.91 -6.04 4.50
N ARG A 186 -2.98 -6.02 5.47
CA ARG A 186 -1.72 -5.30 5.34
C ARG A 186 -0.63 -5.87 6.24
N LEU A 187 0.60 -5.88 5.73
CA LEU A 187 1.83 -6.11 6.50
C LEU A 187 2.70 -4.84 6.41
N PRO A 188 2.54 -3.85 7.31
CA PRO A 188 3.35 -2.65 7.28
C PRO A 188 4.84 -2.95 7.32
N GLY A 189 5.59 -2.29 6.43
CA GLY A 189 7.02 -2.51 6.32
C GLY A 189 7.45 -3.82 5.72
N LEU A 190 6.55 -4.47 4.98
CA LEU A 190 6.87 -5.72 4.30
C LEU A 190 8.14 -5.60 3.45
N ALA A 191 9.15 -6.38 3.81
CA ALA A 191 10.31 -6.67 3.01
C ALA A 191 10.38 -8.17 2.72
N ILE A 192 10.82 -8.50 1.51
CA ILE A 192 10.87 -9.88 1.02
C ILE A 192 12.33 -10.27 0.77
N HIS A 193 12.88 -11.03 1.70
CA HIS A 193 14.27 -11.50 1.69
C HIS A 193 14.37 -12.85 0.98
N LEU A 194 14.18 -12.82 -0.34
CA LEU A 194 14.14 -14.04 -1.15
C LEU A 194 15.44 -14.85 -1.12
N ASP A 195 16.56 -14.26 -0.71
CA ASP A 195 17.86 -14.93 -0.53
C ASP A 195 17.88 -15.89 0.69
N ARG A 196 16.93 -15.76 1.63
CA ARG A 196 16.86 -16.61 2.82
C ARG A 196 16.32 -18.00 2.50
N ASN A 197 16.78 -19.00 3.24
CA ASN A 197 16.41 -20.42 3.06
C ASN A 197 15.08 -20.83 3.71
N GLY A 198 14.23 -19.86 4.07
CA GLY A 198 12.94 -20.10 4.71
C GLY A 198 11.86 -20.58 3.74
N TYR A 199 10.67 -20.82 4.28
CA TYR A 199 9.46 -21.04 3.49
C TYR A 199 8.96 -19.71 2.95
N ARG A 200 8.47 -19.76 1.71
CA ARG A 200 7.89 -18.64 0.98
C ARG A 200 6.85 -19.12 -0.01
N LEU A 201 6.12 -18.22 -0.63
CA LEU A 201 5.42 -18.53 -1.87
C LEU A 201 6.46 -18.84 -2.98
N PRO A 202 6.16 -19.75 -3.91
CA PRO A 202 6.98 -19.92 -5.11
C PRO A 202 7.01 -18.61 -5.89
N THR A 203 8.11 -18.32 -6.57
CA THR A 203 8.04 -17.32 -7.64
C THR A 203 7.15 -17.83 -8.76
N GLU A 204 6.62 -16.94 -9.57
CA GLU A 204 5.81 -17.36 -10.70
C GLU A 204 6.60 -18.24 -11.67
N ALA A 205 7.87 -17.91 -11.86
CA ALA A 205 8.77 -18.69 -12.70
C ALA A 205 8.98 -20.10 -12.13
N GLU A 206 9.20 -20.22 -10.82
CA GLU A 206 9.31 -21.52 -10.15
C GLU A 206 8.02 -22.34 -10.28
N TRP A 207 6.86 -21.70 -10.07
CA TRP A 207 5.56 -22.35 -10.16
C TRP A 207 5.32 -22.90 -11.57
N GLU A 208 5.53 -22.07 -12.61
CA GLU A 208 5.29 -22.50 -14.00
C GLU A 208 6.31 -23.56 -14.45
N TYR A 209 7.57 -23.45 -14.02
CA TYR A 209 8.60 -24.45 -14.28
C TYR A 209 8.21 -25.81 -13.67
N ALA A 210 7.78 -25.79 -12.40
CA ALA A 210 7.32 -26.98 -11.68
C ALA A 210 6.05 -27.57 -12.30
N ALA A 211 5.10 -26.73 -12.71
CA ALA A 211 3.86 -27.15 -13.35
C ALA A 211 4.11 -27.87 -14.67
N ARG A 212 5.03 -27.34 -15.49
CA ARG A 212 5.42 -27.92 -16.78
C ARG A 212 6.21 -29.23 -16.67
N ALA A 213 6.88 -29.48 -15.55
CA ALA A 213 7.67 -30.69 -15.29
C ALA A 213 8.67 -31.06 -16.41
N GLY A 214 9.25 -30.06 -17.07
CA GLY A 214 10.15 -30.23 -18.22
C GLY A 214 9.48 -30.39 -19.58
N GLY A 215 8.14 -30.38 -19.64
CA GLY A 215 7.35 -30.40 -20.87
C GLY A 215 7.14 -29.02 -21.50
N THR A 216 6.83 -29.02 -22.80
CA THR A 216 6.55 -27.80 -23.60
C THR A 216 5.13 -27.79 -24.18
N LYS A 217 4.27 -28.70 -23.71
CA LYS A 217 2.88 -28.82 -24.14
C LYS A 217 2.02 -27.69 -23.54
N GLU A 218 0.82 -27.51 -24.09
CA GLU A 218 -0.13 -26.49 -23.63
C GLU A 218 -0.61 -26.76 -22.19
N PHE A 219 -0.94 -28.03 -21.89
CA PHE A 219 -1.18 -28.53 -20.54
C PHE A 219 -0.10 -29.55 -20.17
N PHE A 220 0.15 -29.76 -18.87
CA PHE A 220 1.17 -30.73 -18.47
C PHE A 220 0.81 -32.17 -18.86
N TRP A 221 -0.49 -32.49 -19.02
CA TRP A 221 -0.96 -33.80 -19.50
C TRP A 221 -1.00 -33.93 -21.03
N GLY A 222 -0.96 -32.83 -21.80
CA GLY A 222 -1.22 -32.90 -23.23
C GLY A 222 -1.43 -31.56 -23.94
N ASN A 223 -1.69 -31.62 -25.24
CA ASN A 223 -2.25 -30.51 -26.02
C ASN A 223 -3.76 -30.69 -26.25
N ASP A 224 -4.36 -31.65 -25.53
CA ASP A 224 -5.76 -32.00 -25.72
C ASP A 224 -6.64 -31.06 -24.90
N THR A 225 -7.65 -30.51 -25.55
CA THR A 225 -8.71 -29.70 -24.94
C THR A 225 -9.91 -30.55 -24.50
N ASP A 226 -9.83 -31.87 -24.63
CA ASP A 226 -10.89 -32.80 -24.25
C ASP A 226 -11.10 -32.86 -22.73
N HIS A 227 -12.37 -32.71 -22.35
CA HIS A 227 -12.82 -32.67 -20.97
C HIS A 227 -12.66 -34.01 -20.24
N GLU A 228 -12.71 -35.15 -20.95
CA GLU A 228 -12.53 -36.48 -20.32
C GLU A 228 -11.08 -36.68 -19.86
N THR A 229 -10.11 -36.23 -20.65
CA THR A 229 -8.70 -36.25 -20.25
C THR A 229 -8.45 -35.26 -19.11
N ALA A 230 -8.94 -34.02 -19.21
CA ALA A 230 -8.76 -33.00 -18.19
C ALA A 230 -9.30 -33.44 -16.81
N ALA A 231 -10.45 -34.14 -16.77
CA ALA A 231 -11.07 -34.62 -15.55
C ALA A 231 -10.24 -35.67 -14.77
N GLN A 232 -9.20 -36.25 -15.38
CA GLN A 232 -8.27 -37.16 -14.70
C GLN A 232 -7.18 -36.42 -13.93
N TYR A 233 -6.96 -35.14 -14.22
CA TYR A 233 -5.87 -34.32 -13.68
C TYR A 233 -6.35 -33.09 -12.89
N ALA A 234 -7.52 -32.54 -13.20
CA ALA A 234 -7.99 -31.27 -12.65
C ALA A 234 -9.44 -31.31 -12.12
N TRP A 235 -9.67 -30.55 -11.05
CA TRP A 235 -11.01 -30.17 -10.58
C TRP A 235 -11.35 -28.77 -11.08
N TYR A 236 -12.36 -28.63 -11.94
CA TYR A 236 -12.67 -27.40 -12.67
C TYR A 236 -14.19 -27.30 -12.94
N SER A 237 -14.65 -26.20 -13.54
CA SER A 237 -16.09 -25.86 -13.53
C SER A 237 -17.00 -26.91 -14.18
N GLU A 238 -16.46 -27.71 -15.06
CA GLU A 238 -17.15 -28.72 -15.85
C GLU A 238 -17.28 -30.07 -15.12
N ASN A 239 -16.50 -30.32 -14.05
CA ASN A 239 -16.59 -31.55 -13.25
C ASN A 239 -16.87 -31.31 -11.75
N THR A 240 -16.89 -30.06 -11.29
CA THR A 240 -17.24 -29.70 -9.93
C THR A 240 -17.74 -28.26 -9.83
N SER A 241 -18.74 -27.98 -8.99
CA SER A 241 -19.31 -26.62 -8.84
C SER A 241 -19.62 -26.21 -7.40
N ASP A 242 -19.61 -27.16 -6.46
CA ASP A 242 -19.99 -26.96 -5.05
C ASP A 242 -18.81 -26.57 -4.14
N GLY A 243 -17.58 -26.49 -4.66
CA GLY A 243 -16.40 -26.09 -3.89
C GLY A 243 -15.13 -26.89 -4.23
N PRO A 244 -14.01 -26.56 -3.58
CA PRO A 244 -12.78 -27.33 -3.73
C PRO A 244 -12.94 -28.75 -3.15
N ARG A 245 -12.14 -29.67 -3.70
CA ARG A 245 -12.06 -31.09 -3.31
C ARG A 245 -10.88 -31.32 -2.37
N LYS A 246 -10.80 -32.53 -1.82
CA LYS A 246 -9.62 -32.91 -1.01
C LYS A 246 -8.41 -32.95 -1.93
N VAL A 247 -7.26 -32.51 -1.45
CA VAL A 247 -6.01 -32.53 -2.20
C VAL A 247 -5.58 -33.97 -2.56
N ALA A 248 -4.81 -34.11 -3.63
CA ALA A 248 -4.24 -35.36 -4.13
C ALA A 248 -5.28 -36.46 -4.36
N GLN A 249 -6.37 -36.14 -5.07
CA GLN A 249 -7.41 -37.11 -5.47
C GLN A 249 -7.38 -37.46 -6.96
N LEU A 250 -6.65 -36.68 -7.77
CA LEU A 250 -6.47 -36.87 -9.21
C LEU A 250 -5.00 -37.21 -9.53
N LEU A 251 -4.68 -37.43 -10.81
CA LEU A 251 -3.33 -37.75 -11.23
C LEU A 251 -2.39 -36.54 -11.09
N PRO A 252 -1.15 -36.73 -10.60
CA PRO A 252 -0.16 -35.66 -10.55
C PRO A 252 0.47 -35.41 -11.93
N ASN A 253 1.27 -34.35 -12.04
CA ASN A 253 2.20 -34.19 -13.16
C ASN A 253 3.40 -35.16 -13.06
N ASP A 254 4.30 -35.13 -14.06
CA ASP A 254 5.45 -36.04 -14.15
C ASP A 254 6.45 -35.94 -12.97
N TRP A 255 6.36 -34.89 -12.15
CA TRP A 255 7.20 -34.70 -10.96
C TRP A 255 6.48 -35.04 -9.65
N GLY A 256 5.23 -35.51 -9.71
CA GLY A 256 4.46 -35.88 -8.53
C GLY A 256 3.77 -34.71 -7.83
N LEU A 257 3.55 -33.60 -8.54
CA LEU A 257 2.77 -32.47 -8.03
C LEU A 257 1.29 -32.68 -8.35
N TYR A 258 0.45 -32.62 -7.32
CA TYR A 258 -0.99 -32.76 -7.42
C TYR A 258 -1.66 -31.40 -7.46
N ASP A 259 -2.83 -31.36 -8.09
CA ASP A 259 -3.72 -30.19 -8.10
C ASP A 259 -3.04 -28.91 -8.63
N ILE A 260 -1.98 -29.03 -9.44
CA ILE A 260 -1.33 -27.90 -10.13
C ILE A 260 -2.27 -27.25 -11.16
N ALA A 261 -3.29 -27.98 -11.60
CA ALA A 261 -4.36 -27.47 -12.44
C ALA A 261 -5.71 -27.67 -11.74
N GLY A 262 -6.44 -26.57 -11.52
CA GLY A 262 -7.75 -26.58 -10.89
C GLY A 262 -7.69 -26.71 -9.37
N ASN A 263 -8.79 -27.15 -8.78
CA ASN A 263 -9.06 -27.19 -7.33
C ASN A 263 -9.05 -25.79 -6.70
N ALA A 264 -7.90 -25.20 -6.37
CA ALA A 264 -7.76 -23.81 -6.00
C ALA A 264 -6.69 -23.11 -6.85
N ALA A 265 -6.97 -21.89 -7.28
CA ALA A 265 -5.96 -21.03 -7.89
C ALA A 265 -4.91 -20.67 -6.82
N GLU A 266 -3.65 -20.53 -7.21
CA GLU A 266 -2.56 -20.44 -6.24
C GLU A 266 -1.86 -19.08 -6.28
N TRP A 267 -1.73 -18.45 -5.09
CA TRP A 267 -0.86 -17.29 -4.91
C TRP A 267 0.60 -17.63 -5.19
N VAL A 268 1.29 -16.71 -5.88
CA VAL A 268 2.75 -16.71 -6.05
C VAL A 268 3.36 -15.47 -5.39
N ASN A 269 4.67 -15.46 -5.19
CA ASN A 269 5.37 -14.36 -4.52
C ASN A 269 5.34 -13.06 -5.34
N ASP A 270 5.30 -13.19 -6.66
CA ASP A 270 5.57 -12.12 -7.61
C ASP A 270 4.49 -11.03 -7.61
N PHE A 271 4.91 -9.78 -7.80
CA PHE A 271 4.04 -8.73 -8.32
C PHE A 271 3.96 -8.86 -9.85
N LYS A 272 2.80 -8.62 -10.43
CA LYS A 272 2.50 -8.92 -11.83
C LYS A 272 3.32 -8.02 -12.77
N ALA A 273 4.25 -8.63 -13.49
CA ALA A 273 5.04 -7.97 -14.53
C ALA A 273 4.44 -8.15 -15.92
N VAL A 274 4.67 -7.14 -16.77
CA VAL A 274 4.42 -7.21 -18.22
C VAL A 274 5.53 -8.04 -18.86
N TYR A 275 5.16 -9.16 -19.50
CA TYR A 275 6.12 -10.00 -20.21
C TYR A 275 6.73 -9.30 -21.42
N ARG A 276 7.97 -9.68 -21.74
CA ARG A 276 8.77 -9.11 -22.83
C ARG A 276 9.66 -10.20 -23.40
N ASP A 277 9.92 -10.15 -24.71
CA ASP A 277 10.82 -11.10 -25.38
C ASP A 277 12.28 -10.81 -24.97
N ILE A 278 12.65 -11.31 -23.79
CA ILE A 278 13.96 -11.14 -23.16
C ILE A 278 14.41 -12.44 -22.48
N ALA A 279 15.71 -12.50 -22.17
CA ALA A 279 16.27 -13.52 -21.28
C ALA A 279 16.57 -12.92 -19.91
N ILE A 280 16.10 -13.57 -18.85
CA ILE A 280 16.28 -13.13 -17.46
C ILE A 280 16.54 -14.34 -16.57
N ASP A 281 17.58 -14.28 -15.72
CA ASP A 281 17.81 -15.31 -14.71
C ASP A 281 17.15 -14.90 -13.38
N ASN A 282 16.67 -15.86 -12.60
CA ASN A 282 16.13 -15.70 -11.26
C ASN A 282 15.00 -14.65 -11.20
N PHE A 283 14.08 -14.74 -12.16
CA PHE A 283 12.94 -13.82 -12.31
C PHE A 283 11.96 -13.91 -11.14
N CYS A 284 11.60 -12.75 -10.58
CA CYS A 284 10.72 -12.60 -9.41
C CYS A 284 9.61 -11.56 -9.62
N GLY A 285 9.20 -11.35 -10.88
CA GLY A 285 8.09 -10.47 -11.23
C GLY A 285 8.49 -9.00 -11.34
N ALA A 286 7.53 -8.11 -11.07
CA ALA A 286 7.74 -6.67 -11.07
C ALA A 286 8.27 -6.21 -9.69
N PRO A 287 8.97 -5.07 -9.63
CA PRO A 287 9.27 -4.45 -8.34
C PRO A 287 7.98 -4.15 -7.57
N GLN A 288 7.97 -4.43 -6.26
CA GLN A 288 6.84 -4.11 -5.37
C GLN A 288 6.43 -2.63 -5.48
N SER A 289 7.34 -1.73 -5.83
CA SER A 289 7.03 -0.30 -5.98
C SER A 289 6.08 0.04 -7.14
N GLU A 290 5.86 -0.87 -8.10
CA GLU A 290 5.17 -0.53 -9.35
C GLU A 290 3.72 -1.02 -9.44
N THR A 291 3.35 -2.05 -8.69
CA THR A 291 1.99 -2.62 -8.73
C THR A 291 1.66 -3.36 -7.44
N ASP A 292 0.37 -3.48 -7.11
CA ASP A 292 -0.14 -4.34 -6.05
C ASP A 292 -0.83 -5.60 -6.60
N VAL A 293 -0.87 -5.73 -7.92
CA VAL A 293 -1.50 -6.86 -8.59
C VAL A 293 -0.53 -8.03 -8.57
N HIS A 294 -1.02 -9.22 -8.24
CA HIS A 294 -0.27 -10.46 -8.22
C HIS A 294 -0.80 -11.41 -9.30
N PRO A 295 0.05 -12.20 -9.95
CA PRO A 295 -0.41 -13.36 -10.71
C PRO A 295 -1.07 -14.37 -9.75
N VAL A 296 -2.05 -15.10 -10.27
CA VAL A 296 -2.54 -16.34 -9.66
C VAL A 296 -2.46 -17.45 -10.68
N LYS A 297 -2.09 -18.66 -10.23
CA LYS A 297 -1.69 -19.76 -11.11
C LYS A 297 -2.61 -20.97 -10.99
N GLY A 298 -2.59 -21.83 -12.00
CA GLY A 298 -3.25 -23.15 -12.02
C GLY A 298 -4.76 -23.17 -12.30
N GLY A 299 -5.45 -22.05 -12.11
CA GLY A 299 -6.91 -22.01 -12.16
C GLY A 299 -7.56 -22.74 -10.98
N ALA A 300 -8.88 -22.70 -10.87
CA ALA A 300 -9.62 -23.24 -9.74
C ALA A 300 -10.84 -24.05 -10.16
N PHE A 301 -11.51 -24.67 -9.18
CA PHE A 301 -12.73 -25.44 -9.39
C PHE A 301 -13.87 -24.68 -10.07
N VAL A 302 -13.86 -23.34 -10.05
CA VAL A 302 -14.87 -22.48 -10.70
C VAL A 302 -14.48 -22.03 -12.10
N HIS A 303 -13.25 -22.29 -12.53
CA HIS A 303 -12.74 -21.82 -13.80
C HIS A 303 -12.93 -22.85 -14.90
N GLU A 304 -13.12 -22.35 -16.12
CA GLU A 304 -13.21 -23.16 -17.33
C GLU A 304 -11.85 -23.78 -17.71
N HIS A 305 -11.90 -24.81 -18.55
CA HIS A 305 -10.73 -25.57 -18.99
C HIS A 305 -9.52 -24.71 -19.45
N GLN A 306 -9.77 -23.59 -20.12
CA GLN A 306 -8.72 -22.71 -20.64
C GLN A 306 -7.83 -22.10 -19.54
N ARG A 307 -8.38 -21.88 -18.34
CA ARG A 307 -7.64 -21.29 -17.21
C ARG A 307 -6.69 -22.28 -16.53
N LEU A 308 -6.73 -23.55 -16.91
CA LEU A 308 -5.89 -24.62 -16.34
C LEU A 308 -4.48 -24.69 -16.95
N ARG A 309 -4.18 -23.86 -17.95
CA ARG A 309 -2.86 -23.82 -18.60
C ARG A 309 -1.80 -23.33 -17.60
N PRO A 310 -0.59 -23.93 -17.57
CA PRO A 310 0.51 -23.45 -16.73
C PRO A 310 0.89 -21.98 -16.97
N SER A 311 0.72 -21.49 -18.21
CA SER A 311 1.00 -20.09 -18.57
C SER A 311 -0.06 -19.10 -18.13
N SER A 312 -1.27 -19.52 -17.75
CA SER A 312 -2.33 -18.61 -17.31
C SER A 312 -1.93 -17.89 -16.02
N ARG A 313 -2.28 -16.60 -15.90
CA ARG A 313 -1.76 -15.71 -14.84
C ARG A 313 -2.82 -14.84 -14.15
N SER A 314 -4.08 -14.94 -14.56
CA SER A 314 -5.16 -14.08 -14.04
C SER A 314 -6.36 -14.86 -13.56
N ASP A 315 -7.09 -14.19 -12.68
CA ASP A 315 -8.44 -14.56 -12.29
C ASP A 315 -9.48 -13.84 -13.18
N VAL A 316 -10.77 -13.94 -12.83
CA VAL A 316 -11.88 -13.17 -13.43
C VAL A 316 -11.72 -11.67 -13.17
N TYR A 317 -11.16 -11.30 -12.02
CA TYR A 317 -10.89 -9.92 -11.60
C TYR A 317 -9.42 -9.74 -11.21
N GLU A 318 -8.93 -8.51 -11.14
CA GLU A 318 -7.57 -8.26 -10.68
C GLU A 318 -7.38 -8.71 -9.22
N THR A 319 -6.29 -9.43 -8.97
CA THR A 319 -5.93 -9.99 -7.67
C THR A 319 -4.88 -9.13 -6.98
N THR A 320 -5.28 -8.33 -5.99
CA THR A 320 -4.37 -7.51 -5.17
C THR A 320 -3.90 -8.26 -3.94
N SER A 321 -2.93 -7.72 -3.19
CA SER A 321 -2.41 -8.41 -2.00
C SER A 321 -3.47 -8.68 -0.92
N ALA A 322 -4.54 -7.87 -0.88
CA ALA A 322 -5.64 -7.98 0.07
C ALA A 322 -6.86 -8.75 -0.48
N THR A 323 -6.85 -9.17 -1.75
CA THR A 323 -7.95 -9.97 -2.32
C THR A 323 -8.06 -11.31 -1.58
N ALA A 324 -9.26 -11.67 -1.14
CA ALA A 324 -9.57 -12.99 -0.60
C ALA A 324 -10.88 -13.49 -1.22
N ASN A 325 -10.80 -14.55 -2.04
CA ASN A 325 -11.97 -15.13 -2.71
C ASN A 325 -12.13 -16.62 -2.35
N ARG A 326 -13.26 -17.21 -2.74
CA ARG A 326 -13.64 -18.58 -2.34
C ARG A 326 -12.84 -19.71 -3.00
N TYR A 327 -11.92 -19.39 -3.91
CA TYR A 327 -11.27 -20.37 -4.78
C TYR A 327 -9.77 -20.13 -4.97
N THR A 328 -9.19 -19.10 -4.33
CA THR A 328 -7.76 -18.84 -4.32
C THR A 328 -7.16 -19.28 -2.99
N GLY A 329 -6.22 -20.22 -3.08
CA GLY A 329 -5.36 -20.72 -2.03
C GLY A 329 -3.89 -20.50 -2.38
N PHE A 330 -3.01 -21.41 -1.95
CA PHE A 330 -1.58 -21.34 -2.23
C PHE A 330 -0.86 -22.65 -1.90
N ARG A 331 0.39 -22.76 -2.35
CA ARG A 331 1.37 -23.76 -1.90
C ARG A 331 2.70 -23.08 -1.53
N CYS A 332 3.54 -23.70 -0.72
CA CYS A 332 4.85 -23.13 -0.37
C CYS A 332 5.96 -23.64 -1.28
N ALA A 333 6.96 -22.78 -1.47
CA ALA A 333 8.31 -23.14 -1.85
C ALA A 333 9.28 -22.95 -0.66
N ARG A 334 10.47 -23.54 -0.77
CA ARG A 334 11.57 -23.38 0.19
C ARG A 334 12.89 -23.33 -0.57
N GLY A 335 13.79 -22.45 -0.11
CA GLY A 335 15.09 -22.22 -0.75
C GLY A 335 15.26 -20.75 -1.14
N GLY A 336 16.50 -20.26 -1.02
CA GLY A 336 16.83 -18.89 -1.41
C GLY A 336 16.89 -18.71 -2.93
N VAL A 337 16.43 -17.56 -3.42
CA VAL A 337 16.60 -17.07 -4.80
C VAL A 337 17.80 -16.13 -4.82
N PRO A 338 19.03 -16.63 -5.08
CA PRO A 338 20.20 -15.79 -5.13
C PRO A 338 20.08 -14.75 -6.25
N SER A 339 20.42 -13.49 -5.94
CA SER A 339 20.40 -12.40 -6.94
C SER A 339 19.07 -12.27 -7.67
N ALA A 340 17.95 -12.30 -6.93
CA ALA A 340 16.61 -12.09 -7.45
C ALA A 340 16.54 -10.88 -8.40
N ARG A 341 15.91 -11.05 -9.56
CA ARG A 341 15.79 -10.01 -10.60
C ARG A 341 14.34 -9.68 -10.86
N TYR A 342 14.07 -8.38 -10.99
CA TYR A 342 12.73 -7.85 -11.23
C TYR A 342 12.67 -7.14 -12.58
N LEU A 343 11.54 -7.27 -13.27
CA LEU A 343 11.28 -6.62 -14.56
C LEU A 343 10.29 -5.48 -14.36
N SER A 344 10.75 -4.23 -14.56
CA SER A 344 9.87 -3.07 -14.46
C SER A 344 8.88 -2.99 -15.63
N HIS A 345 7.80 -2.22 -15.44
CA HIS A 345 6.86 -1.83 -16.50
C HIS A 345 7.56 -1.15 -17.68
N ALA A 346 8.67 -0.45 -17.46
CA ALA A 346 9.49 0.16 -18.50
C ALA A 346 10.38 -0.86 -19.25
N GLY A 347 10.46 -2.11 -18.79
CA GLY A 347 11.28 -3.16 -19.38
C GLY A 347 12.73 -3.19 -18.89
N ASN A 348 13.05 -2.49 -17.80
CA ASN A 348 14.37 -2.53 -17.19
C ASN A 348 14.46 -3.70 -16.21
N ILE A 349 15.60 -4.38 -16.21
CA ILE A 349 15.92 -5.38 -15.20
C ILE A 349 16.59 -4.69 -14.02
N THR A 350 16.00 -4.80 -12.83
CA THR A 350 16.54 -4.21 -11.60
C THR A 350 16.88 -5.30 -10.58
N TYR A 351 17.85 -4.95 -9.73
CA TYR A 351 18.13 -5.66 -8.49
C TYR A 351 17.43 -4.87 -7.40
N ALA A 352 16.32 -5.38 -6.89
CA ALA A 352 15.73 -4.80 -5.69
C ALA A 352 16.31 -5.58 -4.51
N ALA A 353 17.32 -5.01 -3.85
CA ALA A 353 17.54 -5.37 -2.45
C ALA A 353 16.26 -4.98 -1.69
N PRO A 354 15.68 -5.85 -0.87
CA PRO A 354 14.44 -5.53 -0.17
C PRO A 354 14.71 -4.36 0.80
N ILE A 355 14.03 -3.23 0.59
CA ILE A 355 14.01 -2.13 1.55
C ILE A 355 12.74 -2.26 2.38
N SER A 356 12.90 -2.48 3.68
CA SER A 356 11.83 -2.56 4.67
C SER A 356 11.40 -1.17 5.09
N LEU A 357 10.10 -0.87 5.06
CA LEU A 357 9.52 0.39 5.54
C LEU A 357 8.95 0.25 6.96
N HIS A 358 9.76 0.44 7.99
CA HIS A 358 9.31 0.25 9.39
C HIS A 358 8.06 1.02 9.79
N ILE A 359 7.82 2.18 9.17
CA ILE A 359 6.69 3.06 9.47
C ILE A 359 6.05 3.53 8.19
N LEU A 360 4.80 3.10 7.96
CA LEU A 360 4.00 3.60 6.84
C LEU A 360 3.18 4.85 7.19
N ASP A 361 2.98 5.10 8.49
CA ASP A 361 2.17 6.20 8.98
C ASP A 361 3.03 7.26 9.66
N MET A 362 3.61 8.16 8.87
CA MET A 362 4.48 9.23 9.39
C MET A 362 3.77 10.16 10.38
N SER A 363 2.44 10.12 10.51
CA SER A 363 1.74 10.84 11.57
C SER A 363 2.14 10.40 12.97
N GLN A 364 2.57 9.13 13.15
CA GLN A 364 3.03 8.60 14.43
C GLN A 364 4.40 9.14 14.85
N VAL A 365 5.19 9.65 13.89
CA VAL A 365 6.56 10.12 14.11
C VAL A 365 6.64 11.65 14.03
N ALA A 366 6.03 12.24 13.00
CA ALA A 366 6.14 13.65 12.69
C ALA A 366 4.85 14.45 12.97
N GLY A 367 3.76 13.79 13.36
CA GLY A 367 2.44 14.41 13.55
C GLY A 367 1.64 14.62 12.25
N THR A 368 2.20 14.26 11.10
CA THR A 368 1.54 14.31 9.78
C THR A 368 2.11 13.27 8.81
N ARG A 369 1.27 12.74 7.90
CA ARG A 369 1.70 11.98 6.71
C ARG A 369 2.20 12.84 5.57
N ASN A 370 2.06 14.16 5.64
CA ASN A 370 2.54 15.08 4.63
C ASN A 370 4.07 15.24 4.74
N ALA A 371 4.78 14.15 4.45
CA ALA A 371 6.20 13.99 4.62
C ALA A 371 6.80 13.13 3.50
N LYS A 372 8.07 13.37 3.18
CA LYS A 372 8.85 12.61 2.20
C LYS A 372 10.25 12.34 2.74
N ILE A 373 10.81 11.18 2.39
CA ILE A 373 12.23 10.89 2.61
C ILE A 373 12.86 10.60 1.25
N ALA A 374 13.92 11.31 0.89
CA ALA A 374 14.80 10.97 -0.22
C ALA A 374 16.10 10.37 0.34
N PHE A 375 16.68 9.39 -0.35
CA PHE A 375 17.89 8.71 0.09
C PHE A 375 18.63 8.10 -1.10
N VAL A 376 19.83 7.59 -0.85
CA VAL A 376 20.67 6.95 -1.87
C VAL A 376 20.80 5.47 -1.57
N LEU A 377 20.56 4.66 -2.61
CA LEU A 377 20.88 3.24 -2.61
C LEU A 377 22.22 3.05 -3.32
N SER A 378 23.25 2.63 -2.58
CA SER A 378 24.57 2.34 -3.14
C SER A 378 24.66 0.86 -3.53
N ASN A 379 25.26 0.57 -4.68
CA ASN A 379 25.60 -0.80 -5.07
C ASN A 379 27.12 -0.95 -5.00
N SER A 380 27.59 -1.60 -3.95
CA SER A 380 29.02 -1.82 -3.71
C SER A 380 29.69 -2.71 -4.78
N ALA A 381 28.95 -3.56 -5.48
CA ALA A 381 29.49 -4.42 -6.54
C ALA A 381 29.70 -3.68 -7.87
N SER A 382 28.80 -2.76 -8.24
CA SER A 382 28.91 -1.97 -9.48
C SER A 382 29.51 -0.57 -9.28
N GLY A 383 29.61 -0.09 -8.05
CA GLY A 383 30.00 1.29 -7.71
C GLY A 383 28.97 2.35 -8.12
N SER A 384 27.73 1.93 -8.44
CA SER A 384 26.64 2.84 -8.81
C SER A 384 25.84 3.28 -7.60
N ASN A 385 25.40 4.55 -7.59
CA ASN A 385 24.48 5.09 -6.60
C ASN A 385 23.20 5.52 -7.30
N ALA A 386 22.04 5.10 -6.78
CA ALA A 386 20.72 5.50 -7.29
C ALA A 386 20.00 6.39 -6.27
N LEU A 387 19.27 7.38 -6.77
CA LEU A 387 18.38 8.21 -5.96
C LEU A 387 17.05 7.47 -5.75
N CYS A 388 16.63 7.39 -4.49
CA CYS A 388 15.36 6.80 -4.08
C CYS A 388 14.55 7.80 -3.24
N TYR A 389 13.24 7.61 -3.16
CA TYR A 389 12.39 8.34 -2.22
C TYR A 389 11.18 7.52 -1.76
N VAL A 390 10.59 7.92 -0.64
CA VAL A 390 9.28 7.48 -0.14
C VAL A 390 8.41 8.71 0.04
N ASP A 391 7.17 8.64 -0.44
CA ASP A 391 6.15 9.66 -0.22
C ASP A 391 5.07 9.10 0.72
N TYR A 392 5.07 9.57 1.98
CA TYR A 392 4.17 9.06 3.01
C TYR A 392 2.74 9.58 2.87
N ARG A 393 2.48 10.43 1.87
CA ARG A 393 1.13 10.81 1.45
C ARG A 393 0.47 9.75 0.59
N GLU A 394 1.16 8.70 0.18
CA GLU A 394 0.52 7.61 -0.55
C GLU A 394 -0.29 6.74 0.42
N SER A 395 -1.41 6.17 -0.05
CA SER A 395 -2.22 5.23 0.74
C SER A 395 -1.44 3.95 1.11
N SER A 396 -0.48 3.58 0.27
CA SER A 396 0.50 2.52 0.51
C SER A 396 1.89 3.04 0.12
N PRO A 397 2.60 3.75 1.02
CA PRO A 397 3.92 4.32 0.73
C PRO A 397 4.90 3.25 0.28
N ARG A 398 5.62 3.51 -0.81
CA ARG A 398 6.63 2.58 -1.36
C ARG A 398 7.94 3.31 -1.60
N VAL A 399 9.03 2.54 -1.67
CA VAL A 399 10.30 3.07 -2.15
C VAL A 399 10.24 3.21 -3.68
N THR A 400 10.39 4.43 -4.17
CA THR A 400 10.51 4.72 -5.60
C THR A 400 11.95 5.06 -5.95
N MET A 401 12.52 4.36 -6.94
CA MET A 401 13.89 4.60 -7.43
C MET A 401 13.87 5.38 -8.75
N PHE A 402 14.81 6.30 -8.95
CA PHE A 402 15.04 6.95 -10.24
C PHE A 402 16.08 6.19 -11.08
N PRO A 403 15.67 5.40 -12.10
CA PRO A 403 16.56 4.46 -12.79
C PRO A 403 17.66 5.13 -13.63
N ASP A 404 17.46 6.36 -14.07
CA ASP A 404 18.43 7.16 -14.82
C ASP A 404 19.61 7.65 -13.96
N THR A 405 19.47 7.57 -12.63
CA THR A 405 20.45 8.14 -11.70
C THR A 405 21.62 7.20 -11.35
N CYS A 406 21.69 5.99 -11.90
CA CYS A 406 22.68 4.94 -11.62
C CYS A 406 24.16 5.27 -12.01
N ARG A 407 24.58 6.54 -11.98
CA ARG A 407 25.90 7.01 -12.46
C ARG A 407 26.72 7.82 -11.46
N LYS A 408 26.17 8.20 -10.29
CA LYS A 408 26.80 8.79 -9.06
C LYS A 408 25.85 9.84 -8.47
N VAL A 409 25.13 9.48 -7.40
CA VAL A 409 24.28 10.38 -6.62
C VAL A 409 24.82 10.48 -5.20
N TYR A 410 24.92 11.70 -4.68
CA TYR A 410 25.31 12.02 -3.31
C TYR A 410 24.50 13.20 -2.78
N VAL A 411 24.27 13.18 -1.47
CA VAL A 411 23.66 14.27 -0.67
C VAL A 411 22.40 14.88 -1.33
N PRO A 412 21.31 14.11 -1.45
CA PRO A 412 20.04 14.68 -1.89
C PRO A 412 19.53 15.70 -0.87
N ALA A 413 18.87 16.75 -1.34
CA ALA A 413 18.19 17.75 -0.54
C ALA A 413 16.83 18.06 -1.14
N ILE A 414 15.77 18.03 -0.32
CA ILE A 414 14.38 18.24 -0.77
C ILE A 414 14.03 19.73 -0.66
N SER A 415 13.34 20.26 -1.67
CA SER A 415 12.94 21.66 -1.72
C SER A 415 11.95 22.01 -0.61
N PRO A 416 11.84 23.29 -0.19
CA PRO A 416 10.96 23.70 0.91
C PRO A 416 9.47 23.35 0.70
N ASN A 417 9.03 23.24 -0.55
CA ASN A 417 7.66 22.84 -0.92
C ASN A 417 7.49 21.33 -1.16
N GLY A 418 8.54 20.52 -0.96
CA GLY A 418 8.50 19.06 -1.14
C GLY A 418 8.38 18.57 -2.58
N ALA A 419 8.47 19.47 -3.57
CA ALA A 419 8.21 19.16 -4.98
C ALA A 419 9.47 18.80 -5.78
N TRP A 420 10.66 19.17 -5.31
CA TRP A 420 11.93 18.99 -6.03
C TRP A 420 12.99 18.34 -5.14
N VAL A 421 13.91 17.64 -5.75
CA VAL A 421 15.12 17.12 -5.09
C VAL A 421 16.34 17.58 -5.87
N ALA A 422 17.30 18.16 -5.15
CA ALA A 422 18.61 18.51 -5.65
C ALA A 422 19.64 17.47 -5.18
N TYR A 423 20.62 17.10 -5.99
CA TYR A 423 21.68 16.16 -5.60
C TYR A 423 22.97 16.45 -6.39
N SER A 424 24.12 15.97 -5.91
CA SER A 424 25.41 16.13 -6.60
C SER A 424 26.05 14.80 -7.02
N THR A 425 26.98 14.85 -7.97
CA THR A 425 27.78 13.67 -8.39
C THR A 425 29.04 13.46 -7.56
N GLY A 426 29.40 14.42 -6.71
CA GLY A 426 30.46 14.31 -5.70
C GLY A 426 29.93 14.50 -4.27
N ASN A 427 30.65 13.92 -3.30
CA ASN A 427 30.35 13.98 -1.86
C ASN A 427 31.25 14.98 -1.12
N GLU A 428 30.97 15.22 0.17
CA GLU A 428 31.89 15.84 1.13
C GLU A 428 33.29 15.19 1.02
N GLY A 429 34.34 16.02 0.96
CA GLY A 429 35.71 15.60 0.67
C GLY A 429 36.09 15.49 -0.80
N GLY A 430 35.12 15.61 -1.72
CA GLY A 430 35.35 15.52 -3.15
C GLY A 430 36.00 16.78 -3.75
N THR A 431 36.84 16.57 -4.77
CA THR A 431 37.39 17.61 -5.65
C THR A 431 37.15 17.22 -7.12
N GLY A 432 37.31 18.16 -8.06
CA GLY A 432 37.18 17.90 -9.49
C GLY A 432 35.76 18.13 -10.04
N ASP A 433 35.39 17.39 -11.09
CA ASP A 433 34.17 17.60 -11.89
C ASP A 433 32.89 17.01 -11.26
N SER A 434 32.44 17.58 -10.15
CA SER A 434 31.07 17.35 -9.67
C SER A 434 30.08 18.31 -10.33
N ARG A 435 28.83 17.87 -10.46
CA ARG A 435 27.70 18.66 -10.95
C ARG A 435 26.52 18.51 -10.00
N VAL A 436 25.69 19.56 -9.92
CA VAL A 436 24.42 19.55 -9.19
C VAL A 436 23.27 19.39 -10.19
N PHE A 437 22.35 18.51 -9.86
CA PHE A 437 21.14 18.22 -10.63
C PHE A 437 19.92 18.53 -9.78
N VAL A 438 18.85 18.97 -10.41
CA VAL A 438 17.54 19.20 -9.77
C VAL A 438 16.47 18.51 -10.60
N ARG A 439 15.60 17.74 -9.95
CA ARG A 439 14.49 17.07 -10.62
C ARG A 439 13.21 17.11 -9.79
N PRO A 440 12.03 16.91 -10.40
CA PRO A 440 10.80 16.73 -9.66
C PRO A 440 10.91 15.51 -8.72
N LEU A 441 10.43 15.66 -7.48
CA LEU A 441 10.32 14.58 -6.51
C LEU A 441 8.92 13.94 -6.60
N ARG A 442 8.64 13.43 -7.79
CA ARG A 442 7.43 12.70 -8.23
C ARG A 442 7.84 11.77 -9.38
N SER A 443 6.89 11.02 -9.94
CA SER A 443 7.03 10.01 -11.02
C SER A 443 8.15 10.21 -12.06
N HIS A 444 8.52 9.12 -12.76
CA HIS A 444 9.66 8.98 -13.69
C HIS A 444 9.72 9.91 -14.92
N GLU A 445 8.90 10.94 -14.97
CA GLU A 445 8.79 11.85 -16.10
C GLU A 445 9.62 13.11 -15.84
N ASN A 446 10.36 13.52 -16.88
CA ASN A 446 11.26 14.68 -16.99
C ASN A 446 12.74 14.42 -16.65
N ASP A 447 13.59 14.87 -17.57
CA ASP A 447 15.03 14.92 -17.41
C ASP A 447 15.42 15.89 -16.29
N PRO A 448 16.44 15.56 -15.48
CA PRO A 448 16.94 16.48 -14.46
C PRO A 448 17.54 17.74 -15.10
N VAL A 449 17.30 18.89 -14.46
CA VAL A 449 17.94 20.16 -14.83
C VAL A 449 19.32 20.22 -14.18
N VAL A 450 20.34 20.50 -14.99
CA VAL A 450 21.74 20.57 -14.54
C VAL A 450 22.09 22.01 -14.22
N LEU A 451 22.76 22.24 -13.09
CA LEU A 451 23.34 23.53 -12.77
C LEU A 451 24.43 23.88 -13.80
N PRO A 452 24.32 25.00 -14.53
CA PRO A 452 25.29 25.38 -15.54
C PRO A 452 26.58 25.99 -14.92
N ASP A 453 27.70 25.82 -15.62
CA ASP A 453 28.87 26.71 -15.54
C ASP A 453 29.78 26.71 -14.29
N GLU A 454 29.99 25.59 -13.59
CA GLU A 454 31.20 25.30 -12.76
C GLU A 454 31.07 23.93 -12.06
N PRO A 455 32.14 23.41 -11.44
CA PRO A 455 32.01 22.32 -10.48
C PRO A 455 31.08 22.70 -9.32
N ALA A 456 30.21 21.77 -8.91
CA ALA A 456 29.24 22.00 -7.84
C ALA A 456 29.01 20.75 -6.98
N PHE A 457 29.05 20.90 -5.65
CA PHE A 457 28.95 19.83 -4.66
C PHE A 457 27.98 20.20 -3.55
N VAL A 458 27.39 19.17 -2.92
CA VAL A 458 26.62 19.23 -1.66
C VAL A 458 25.54 20.33 -1.69
N PRO A 459 24.52 20.20 -2.56
CA PRO A 459 23.47 21.22 -2.67
C PRO A 459 22.58 21.24 -1.42
N ARG A 460 22.18 22.43 -0.98
CA ARG A 460 21.18 22.65 0.08
C ARG A 460 20.17 23.69 -0.36
N TRP A 461 18.91 23.49 -0.05
CA TRP A 461 17.88 24.48 -0.32
C TRP A 461 17.89 25.58 0.74
N TRP A 462 17.61 26.81 0.30
CA TRP A 462 17.52 27.98 1.17
C TRP A 462 16.46 28.94 0.61
N VAL A 463 15.64 29.52 1.48
CA VAL A 463 14.63 30.52 1.10
C VAL A 463 15.15 31.89 1.49
N ASP A 464 15.21 32.80 0.52
CA ASP A 464 15.68 34.17 0.79
C ASP A 464 14.62 34.92 1.63
N PRO A 465 14.95 35.36 2.86
CA PRO A 465 14.02 36.09 3.71
C PRO A 465 13.65 37.46 3.12
N GLY A 466 14.45 38.01 2.20
CA GLY A 466 14.23 39.30 1.56
C GLY A 466 13.40 39.27 0.28
N SER A 467 13.30 38.12 -0.40
CA SER A 467 12.60 38.03 -1.69
C SER A 467 11.62 36.85 -1.82
N SER A 468 11.52 35.97 -0.81
CA SER A 468 10.78 34.69 -0.86
C SER A 468 11.24 33.72 -1.96
N ASP A 469 12.32 34.06 -2.68
CA ASP A 469 12.89 33.19 -3.70
C ASP A 469 13.49 31.95 -3.06
N THR A 470 13.29 30.82 -3.73
CA THR A 470 13.94 29.57 -3.36
C THR A 470 15.26 29.45 -4.11
N CYS A 471 16.34 29.26 -3.38
CA CYS A 471 17.69 29.16 -3.88
C CYS A 471 18.32 27.81 -3.52
N ILE A 472 19.30 27.39 -4.32
CA ILE A 472 20.20 26.28 -4.00
C ILE A 472 21.55 26.87 -3.64
N VAL A 473 22.04 26.53 -2.45
CA VAL A 473 23.39 26.82 -1.96
C VAL A 473 24.27 25.63 -2.26
N TYR A 474 25.46 25.86 -2.83
CA TYR A 474 26.41 24.81 -3.17
C TYR A 474 27.85 25.30 -3.04
N VAL A 475 28.81 24.37 -3.06
CA VAL A 475 30.24 24.70 -3.04
C VAL A 475 30.94 24.22 -4.31
N THR A 476 31.98 24.94 -4.74
CA THR A 476 32.72 24.60 -5.98
C THR A 476 33.75 23.48 -5.79
N SER A 477 34.07 23.16 -4.55
CA SER A 477 34.93 22.05 -4.14
C SER A 477 34.52 21.67 -2.72
N ALA A 478 34.50 20.40 -2.38
CA ALA A 478 34.17 19.91 -1.04
C ALA A 478 35.43 19.46 -0.26
N VAL A 479 36.61 19.99 -0.60
CA VAL A 479 37.90 19.67 0.06
C VAL A 479 37.87 19.95 1.57
N ILE A 480 38.63 19.16 2.36
CA ILE A 480 38.80 19.34 3.81
C ILE A 480 39.19 20.78 4.18
N ASN A 481 38.65 21.29 5.29
CA ASN A 481 38.81 22.70 5.64
C ASN A 481 40.16 23.08 6.28
N THR A 482 41.02 22.10 6.49
CA THR A 482 42.43 22.28 6.87
C THR A 482 43.39 22.15 5.69
N SER A 483 42.89 21.84 4.49
CA SER A 483 43.70 21.83 3.27
C SER A 483 44.12 23.26 2.89
N PRO A 484 45.36 23.46 2.41
CA PRO A 484 45.77 24.73 1.79
C PRO A 484 44.84 25.17 0.64
N ASP A 485 44.25 24.21 -0.08
CA ASP A 485 43.39 24.46 -1.23
C ASP A 485 41.97 24.90 -0.83
N TRP A 486 41.59 24.79 0.44
CA TRP A 486 40.24 25.15 0.89
C TRP A 486 39.88 26.60 0.62
N SER A 487 40.85 27.51 0.77
CA SER A 487 40.69 28.95 0.48
C SER A 487 40.39 29.26 -1.00
N SER A 488 40.68 28.31 -1.91
CA SER A 488 40.35 28.42 -3.34
C SER A 488 38.92 27.99 -3.66
N ALA A 489 38.24 27.29 -2.75
CA ALA A 489 36.84 26.95 -2.91
C ALA A 489 35.94 28.20 -2.73
N ARG A 490 34.76 28.15 -3.34
CA ARG A 490 33.74 29.19 -3.25
C ARG A 490 32.43 28.57 -2.76
N THR A 491 31.69 29.33 -1.97
CA THR A 491 30.29 29.02 -1.66
C THR A 491 29.40 29.94 -2.48
N ARG A 492 28.44 29.36 -3.18
CA ARG A 492 27.56 30.09 -4.10
C ARG A 492 26.10 29.77 -3.85
N ARG A 493 25.22 30.61 -4.38
CA ARG A 493 23.78 30.37 -4.45
C ARG A 493 23.25 30.66 -5.85
N ILE A 494 22.18 29.98 -6.23
CA ILE A 494 21.48 30.23 -7.49
C ILE A 494 19.97 30.10 -7.26
N ALA A 495 19.19 30.99 -7.86
CA ALA A 495 17.73 30.97 -7.73
C ALA A 495 17.13 29.86 -8.59
N PHE A 496 16.08 29.20 -8.07
CA PHE A 496 15.37 28.13 -8.75
C PHE A 496 13.87 28.32 -8.59
N ALA A 497 13.17 28.51 -9.71
CA ALA A 497 11.72 28.68 -9.74
C ALA A 497 11.14 28.13 -11.04
N GLY A 498 9.90 27.66 -11.00
CA GLY A 498 9.22 27.12 -12.18
C GLY A 498 9.89 25.89 -12.81
N GLY A 499 10.75 25.19 -12.05
CA GLY A 499 11.49 24.04 -12.54
C GLY A 499 12.77 24.37 -13.31
N GLN A 500 13.26 25.61 -13.27
CA GLN A 500 14.51 26.02 -13.92
C GLN A 500 15.33 26.96 -13.02
N PHE A 501 16.62 27.07 -13.33
CA PHE A 501 17.47 28.10 -12.75
C PHE A 501 17.13 29.45 -13.38
N THR A 502 16.79 30.45 -12.56
CA THR A 502 16.27 31.74 -13.03
C THR A 502 17.29 32.87 -13.02
N SER A 503 18.50 32.60 -12.53
CA SER A 503 19.59 33.57 -12.43
C SER A 503 20.96 32.93 -12.69
N SER A 504 21.99 33.77 -12.77
CA SER A 504 23.38 33.32 -12.75
C SER A 504 23.84 33.04 -11.30
N PRO A 505 24.79 32.12 -11.08
CA PRO A 505 25.32 31.87 -9.74
C PRO A 505 25.88 33.12 -9.05
N GLU A 506 25.38 33.39 -7.85
CA GLU A 506 25.82 34.48 -6.98
C GLU A 506 26.82 34.00 -5.95
N LEU A 507 27.77 34.86 -5.60
CA LEU A 507 28.78 34.57 -4.60
C LEU A 507 28.21 34.74 -3.17
N VAL A 508 28.25 33.68 -2.37
CA VAL A 508 27.92 33.72 -0.94
C VAL A 508 29.18 33.97 -0.12
N GLU A 509 30.27 33.26 -0.46
CA GLU A 509 31.58 33.36 0.17
C GLU A 509 32.72 33.14 -0.84
N ASN A 510 33.72 34.03 -0.80
CA ASN A 510 34.85 34.03 -1.73
C ASN A 510 36.05 33.21 -1.24
N ALA A 511 36.07 32.71 -0.01
CA ALA A 511 37.16 31.87 0.48
C ALA A 511 36.62 30.78 1.41
N GLY A 512 36.49 29.57 0.88
CA GLY A 512 36.09 28.39 1.64
C GLY A 512 34.83 27.70 1.10
N SER A 513 34.77 26.39 1.32
CA SER A 513 33.61 25.56 1.06
C SER A 513 32.75 25.43 2.31
N PHE A 514 31.66 26.20 2.37
CA PHE A 514 30.68 26.16 3.45
C PHE A 514 29.48 25.31 3.08
N HIS A 515 29.70 23.99 3.03
CA HIS A 515 28.71 23.02 2.58
C HIS A 515 27.69 22.65 3.68
N GLY A 516 27.75 23.24 4.88
CA GLY A 516 26.73 23.07 5.92
C GLY A 516 25.48 23.95 5.72
N GLY A 517 25.51 24.84 4.73
CA GLY A 517 24.39 25.69 4.34
C GLY A 517 24.47 27.12 4.86
N LEU A 518 23.35 27.84 4.71
CA LEU A 518 23.11 29.20 5.20
C LEU A 518 22.10 29.16 6.35
N SER A 519 22.30 29.99 7.38
CA SER A 519 21.26 30.25 8.37
C SER A 519 20.04 30.91 7.75
N ARG A 520 18.89 30.87 8.43
CA ARG A 520 17.64 31.49 7.96
C ARG A 520 17.81 32.98 7.62
N SER A 521 18.58 33.70 8.44
CA SER A 521 18.91 35.12 8.22
C SER A 521 19.88 35.35 7.05
N GLY A 522 20.55 34.31 6.57
CA GLY A 522 21.67 34.40 5.65
C GLY A 522 22.95 34.98 6.28
N GLN A 523 22.95 35.28 7.58
CA GLN A 523 24.08 35.87 8.28
C GLN A 523 25.21 34.86 8.49
N TYR A 524 24.88 33.60 8.78
CA TYR A 524 25.88 32.60 9.15
C TYR A 524 25.98 31.50 8.11
N ILE A 525 27.21 31.04 7.91
CA ILE A 525 27.55 29.85 7.13
C ILE A 525 28.41 28.92 7.96
N ALA A 526 28.25 27.62 7.77
CA ALA A 526 28.98 26.61 8.53
C ALA A 526 29.54 25.52 7.61
N THR A 527 30.62 24.89 8.08
CA THR A 527 31.24 23.76 7.39
C THR A 527 31.81 22.76 8.39
N GLY A 528 31.90 21.52 7.95
CA GLY A 528 32.57 20.42 8.64
C GLY A 528 33.78 19.95 7.86
N PHE A 529 34.20 18.72 8.13
CA PHE A 529 35.31 18.04 7.49
C PHE A 529 36.70 18.51 7.99
N ASP A 530 37.08 17.97 9.15
CA ASP A 530 38.26 18.21 10.01
C ASP A 530 38.05 19.23 11.14
N ARG A 531 37.38 20.35 10.89
CA ARG A 531 36.97 21.29 11.97
C ARG A 531 35.56 21.78 11.77
N LEU A 532 34.76 21.90 12.83
CA LEU A 532 33.48 22.62 12.71
C LEU A 532 33.77 24.12 12.68
N ILE A 533 33.59 24.76 11.53
CA ILE A 533 33.86 26.20 11.35
C ILE A 533 32.55 26.91 11.03
N MET A 534 32.29 28.02 11.73
CA MET A 534 31.21 28.96 11.42
C MET A 534 31.80 30.33 11.08
N LYS A 535 31.25 30.97 10.06
CA LYS A 535 31.56 32.35 9.70
C LYS A 535 30.31 33.22 9.80
N ASP A 536 30.44 34.33 10.53
CA ASP A 536 29.51 35.45 10.49
C ASP A 536 29.83 36.31 9.26
N ARG A 537 28.92 36.33 8.28
CA ARG A 537 29.09 37.05 7.01
C ARG A 537 28.95 38.56 7.19
N THR A 538 28.24 39.02 8.21
CA THR A 538 28.04 40.45 8.47
C THR A 538 29.22 41.03 9.25
N GLY A 539 29.71 40.31 10.26
CA GLY A 539 30.85 40.72 11.09
C GLY A 539 32.22 40.27 10.57
N GLY A 540 32.27 39.37 9.58
CA GLY A 540 33.48 38.76 9.04
C GLY A 540 34.18 37.77 9.98
N ARG A 541 33.61 37.50 11.17
CA ARG A 541 34.24 36.70 12.22
C ARG A 541 34.15 35.21 11.88
N VAL A 542 35.30 34.55 11.83
CA VAL A 542 35.41 33.08 11.69
C VAL A 542 35.66 32.47 13.07
N LYS A 543 34.98 31.36 13.37
CA LYS A 543 35.10 30.66 14.64
C LYS A 543 35.09 29.15 14.45
N THR A 544 36.04 28.47 15.11
CA THR A 544 35.98 27.03 15.29
C THR A 544 35.00 26.71 16.42
N LEU A 545 33.90 26.07 16.07
CA LEU A 545 32.90 25.54 17.01
C LEU A 545 33.34 24.15 17.47
N PHE A 546 32.61 23.58 18.45
CA PHE A 546 32.89 22.26 19.01
C PHE A 546 34.32 22.11 19.57
N THR A 547 34.73 23.05 20.43
CA THR A 547 36.06 23.07 21.04
C THR A 547 36.02 22.78 22.54
N GLY A 548 37.05 22.12 23.07
CA GLY A 548 37.15 21.82 24.49
C GLY A 548 37.34 23.09 25.35
N PRO A 549 36.69 23.19 26.52
CA PRO A 549 35.92 22.14 27.20
C PRO A 549 34.42 22.07 26.81
N ARG A 550 33.94 22.93 25.90
CA ARG A 550 32.50 23.02 25.58
C ARG A 550 31.95 21.80 24.83
N ASN A 551 32.81 21.10 24.09
CA ASN A 551 32.47 19.82 23.45
C ASN A 551 32.60 18.61 24.40
N GLY A 552 32.85 18.86 25.69
CA GLY A 552 33.04 17.81 26.68
C GLY A 552 34.44 17.19 26.74
N LYS A 553 35.37 17.63 25.90
CA LYS A 553 36.77 17.14 25.85
C LYS A 553 37.73 18.08 26.57
N ALA A 554 39.02 17.72 26.60
CA ALA A 554 40.06 18.54 27.21
C ALA A 554 40.16 19.93 26.56
N ALA A 555 40.50 20.95 27.35
CA ALA A 555 40.60 22.33 26.86
C ALA A 555 41.55 22.45 25.65
N GLY A 556 41.09 23.10 24.58
CA GLY A 556 41.85 23.26 23.34
C GLY A 556 41.68 22.14 22.32
N ASP A 557 40.94 21.07 22.63
CA ASP A 557 40.57 20.04 21.67
C ASP A 557 39.69 20.64 20.55
N THR A 558 40.05 20.37 19.30
CA THR A 558 39.30 20.77 18.10
C THR A 558 39.00 19.55 17.23
N SER A 559 38.48 18.49 17.85
CA SER A 559 38.27 17.19 17.21
C SER A 559 37.59 17.27 15.85
N GLN A 560 37.91 16.29 15.02
CA GLN A 560 37.34 16.15 13.70
C GLN A 560 35.82 16.00 13.77
N VAL A 561 35.13 16.85 13.01
CA VAL A 561 33.67 16.86 12.87
C VAL A 561 33.30 16.61 11.41
N CYS A 562 32.33 15.72 11.17
CA CYS A 562 31.81 15.38 9.85
C CYS A 562 30.29 15.66 9.74
N ASN A 563 29.80 15.79 8.51
CA ASN A 563 28.39 15.97 8.14
C ASN A 563 27.69 17.07 8.95
N VAL A 564 27.91 18.31 8.53
CA VAL A 564 27.36 19.51 9.17
C VAL A 564 26.09 19.94 8.46
N SER A 565 25.02 20.18 9.21
CA SER A 565 23.75 20.72 8.71
C SER A 565 23.28 21.85 9.61
N ILE A 566 23.07 23.05 9.06
CA ILE A 566 22.45 24.16 9.78
C ILE A 566 20.94 23.90 9.95
N SER A 567 20.37 24.34 11.07
CA SER A 567 18.92 24.24 11.35
C SER A 567 18.04 25.03 10.35
N PRO A 568 16.87 24.51 9.96
CA PRO A 568 16.02 25.05 8.88
C PRO A 568 15.16 26.26 9.28
N ASP A 569 14.79 26.41 10.56
CA ASP A 569 13.89 27.45 11.06
C ASP A 569 13.85 27.47 12.59
N THR A 570 14.32 28.53 13.25
CA THR A 570 13.75 28.85 14.56
C THR A 570 13.50 30.34 14.75
N ALA A 571 12.34 30.63 15.35
CA ALA A 571 12.12 31.84 16.13
C ALA A 571 12.91 31.82 17.46
N VAL A 572 13.90 30.93 17.63
CA VAL A 572 14.46 30.55 18.93
C VAL A 572 15.99 30.70 18.95
N GLU A 573 16.82 29.98 18.18
CA GLU A 573 18.29 30.19 17.99
C GLU A 573 18.93 29.53 16.73
N ASP A 574 20.07 30.05 16.25
CA ASP A 574 20.88 29.48 15.15
C ASP A 574 21.86 28.37 15.65
N GLU A 575 21.70 27.13 15.14
CA GLU A 575 22.47 25.95 15.56
C GLU A 575 22.88 25.06 14.37
N VAL A 576 23.84 24.15 14.60
CA VAL A 576 24.29 23.11 13.66
C VAL A 576 24.20 21.72 14.25
N LEU A 577 23.76 20.77 13.42
CA LEU A 577 23.82 19.33 13.64
C LEU A 577 25.15 18.80 13.10
N CYS A 578 25.83 17.91 13.85
CA CYS A 578 27.07 17.31 13.41
C CYS A 578 27.43 15.99 14.13
N MET A 579 28.44 15.28 13.63
CA MET A 579 29.03 14.09 14.27
C MET A 579 30.52 14.28 14.55
N ASP A 580 30.99 13.66 15.63
CA ASP A 580 32.37 13.78 16.13
C ASP A 580 33.15 12.46 16.02
N PHE A 581 34.48 12.54 16.01
CA PHE A 581 35.40 11.40 15.85
C PHE A 581 35.73 10.65 17.16
N GLY A 582 34.94 10.87 18.20
CA GLY A 582 35.07 10.14 19.46
C GLY A 582 35.98 10.83 20.47
N SER A 583 35.94 10.34 21.70
CA SER A 583 36.83 10.75 22.77
C SER A 583 37.49 9.51 23.38
N LYS A 584 38.83 9.49 23.39
CA LYS A 584 39.60 8.43 24.09
C LYS A 584 39.52 8.57 25.60
N ASP A 585 39.43 9.81 26.08
CA ASP A 585 39.24 10.15 27.49
C ASP A 585 37.75 10.31 27.81
N SER A 586 37.40 10.29 29.09
CA SER A 586 36.01 10.52 29.52
C SER A 586 35.52 11.91 29.08
N SER A 587 34.44 11.96 28.30
CA SER A 587 33.77 13.22 28.00
C SER A 587 32.88 13.67 29.15
N THR A 588 32.89 14.96 29.45
CA THR A 588 32.01 15.54 30.48
C THR A 588 30.56 15.62 30.04
N LEU A 589 30.25 15.43 28.75
CA LEU A 589 28.88 15.41 28.22
C LEU A 589 28.31 14.00 28.28
N THR A 590 29.04 13.00 27.77
CA THR A 590 28.56 11.61 27.68
C THR A 590 28.87 10.77 28.91
N GLY A 591 29.74 11.26 29.81
CA GLY A 591 30.13 10.58 31.05
C GLY A 591 31.17 9.46 30.88
N GLY A 592 31.72 9.28 29.68
CA GLY A 592 32.71 8.25 29.38
C GLY A 592 33.40 8.45 28.03
N PRO A 593 34.37 7.59 27.66
CA PRO A 593 34.93 7.58 26.32
C PRO A 593 33.87 7.13 25.31
N TYR A 594 34.02 7.54 24.05
CA TYR A 594 33.11 7.16 22.98
C TYR A 594 33.80 7.07 21.62
N GLY A 595 33.25 6.24 20.74
CA GLY A 595 33.79 5.95 19.41
C GLY A 595 33.45 7.01 18.36
N VAL A 596 34.00 6.81 17.16
CA VAL A 596 33.74 7.64 15.98
C VAL A 596 32.26 7.61 15.64
N HIS A 597 31.62 8.78 15.54
CA HIS A 597 30.20 8.98 15.22
C HIS A 597 29.21 8.27 16.16
N GLN A 598 29.65 7.84 17.35
CA GLN A 598 28.76 7.18 18.32
C GLN A 598 27.67 8.13 18.83
N TYR A 599 27.91 9.44 18.77
CA TYR A 599 26.96 10.47 19.18
C TYR A 599 26.74 11.50 18.07
N LEU A 600 25.48 11.87 17.90
CA LEU A 600 25.02 13.02 17.13
C LEU A 600 24.95 14.23 18.07
N PHE A 601 25.41 15.40 17.64
CA PHE A 601 25.46 16.62 18.46
C PHE A 601 24.73 17.78 17.80
N THR A 602 24.09 18.62 18.60
CA THR A 602 23.71 19.98 18.19
C THR A 602 24.59 21.00 18.90
N CYS A 603 25.13 21.96 18.14
CA CYS A 603 26.00 23.01 18.65
C CYS A 603 25.47 24.38 18.22
N ALA A 604 25.25 25.26 19.19
CA ALA A 604 24.92 26.65 18.91
C ALA A 604 26.14 27.40 18.35
N PHE A 605 25.91 28.50 17.64
CA PHE A 605 26.98 29.33 17.05
C PHE A 605 27.86 30.07 18.07
N ASP A 606 27.45 30.10 19.33
CA ASP A 606 28.30 30.48 20.45
C ASP A 606 29.29 29.36 20.87
N GLY A 607 29.23 28.20 20.23
CA GLY A 607 30.10 27.03 20.45
C GLY A 607 29.66 26.12 21.59
N THR A 608 28.48 26.37 22.17
CA THR A 608 27.90 25.54 23.23
C THR A 608 27.22 24.32 22.62
N VAL A 609 27.57 23.12 23.12
CA VAL A 609 26.82 21.90 22.79
C VAL A 609 25.50 21.90 23.54
N ARG A 610 24.41 21.72 22.80
CA ARG A 610 23.04 21.88 23.29
C ARG A 610 22.39 20.52 23.58
N LYS A 611 22.53 19.58 22.65
CA LYS A 611 22.04 18.21 22.77
C LYS A 611 23.08 17.24 22.23
N TRP A 612 23.02 16.01 22.72
CA TRP A 612 23.74 14.86 22.15
C TRP A 612 22.88 13.61 22.28
N LEU A 613 22.95 12.74 21.27
CA LEU A 613 22.14 11.53 21.18
C LEU A 613 22.98 10.36 20.69
N GLY A 614 23.03 9.28 21.48
CA GLY A 614 23.77 8.07 21.13
C GLY A 614 23.11 7.30 19.99
N ALA A 615 23.91 6.65 19.15
CA ALA A 615 23.40 5.79 18.09
C ALA A 615 22.70 4.54 18.66
N PRO A 616 21.60 4.06 18.02
CA PRO A 616 20.98 2.78 18.36
C PRO A 616 21.88 1.57 18.06
N GLY A 617 22.92 1.75 17.24
CA GLY A 617 23.96 0.77 16.96
C GLY A 617 25.34 1.39 17.17
N ASP A 618 26.29 1.05 16.29
CA ASP A 618 27.68 1.46 16.47
C ASP A 618 27.92 2.95 16.20
N ALA A 619 27.35 3.47 15.10
CA ALA A 619 27.67 4.82 14.61
C ALA A 619 26.54 5.42 13.77
N TRP A 620 26.26 6.71 14.00
CA TRP A 620 25.48 7.52 13.08
C TRP A 620 26.26 7.76 11.78
N ARG A 621 25.51 7.92 10.68
CA ARG A 621 26.03 8.30 9.37
C ARG A 621 25.05 9.25 8.67
N HIS A 622 25.62 10.16 7.89
CA HIS A 622 24.88 11.09 7.03
C HIS A 622 23.69 11.80 7.68
N PRO A 623 23.81 12.37 8.89
CA PRO A 623 22.73 13.12 9.48
C PRO A 623 22.46 14.40 8.72
N GLU A 624 21.19 14.75 8.62
CA GLU A 624 20.71 15.93 7.92
C GLU A 624 19.50 16.50 8.67
N TRP A 625 19.44 17.82 8.84
CA TRP A 625 18.26 18.45 9.42
C TRP A 625 17.08 18.35 8.45
N SER A 626 15.86 18.11 8.93
CA SER A 626 14.67 18.28 8.09
C SER A 626 14.40 19.76 7.81
N ASN A 627 13.33 20.10 7.10
CA ASN A 627 12.86 21.48 6.98
C ASN A 627 12.07 21.98 8.22
N VAL A 628 11.86 21.14 9.23
CA VAL A 628 11.22 21.48 10.51
C VAL A 628 12.25 21.34 11.63
N TYR A 629 12.47 22.38 12.43
CA TYR A 629 13.55 22.39 13.44
C TYR A 629 13.52 21.22 14.43
N ARG A 630 12.34 20.71 14.78
CA ARG A 630 12.21 19.59 15.71
C ARG A 630 12.85 18.29 15.18
N TYR A 631 12.86 18.07 13.87
CA TYR A 631 13.21 16.77 13.29
C TYR A 631 14.49 16.82 12.44
N ALA A 632 15.27 15.75 12.53
CA ALA A 632 16.38 15.43 11.65
C ALA A 632 16.23 14.00 11.10
N VAL A 633 17.09 13.61 10.18
CA VAL A 633 17.16 12.24 9.66
C VAL A 633 18.61 11.79 9.61
N ALA A 634 18.87 10.52 9.87
CA ALA A 634 20.22 9.94 9.82
C ALA A 634 20.14 8.44 9.51
N CYS A 635 21.24 7.83 9.07
CA CYS A 635 21.33 6.38 8.98
C CYS A 635 22.31 5.79 9.99
N VAL A 636 22.15 4.50 10.27
CA VAL A 636 23.06 3.69 11.10
C VAL A 636 23.40 2.44 10.29
N ALA A 637 24.68 2.10 10.19
CA ALA A 637 25.13 0.85 9.59
C ALA A 637 25.24 -0.26 10.63
N ASP A 638 25.00 -1.49 10.21
CA ASP A 638 25.60 -2.64 10.89
C ASP A 638 27.11 -2.70 10.53
N PRO A 639 28.03 -2.79 11.50
CA PRO A 639 29.47 -2.95 11.24
C PRO A 639 29.84 -4.26 10.52
N ALA A 640 28.99 -5.29 10.60
CA ALA A 640 29.25 -6.64 10.09
C ALA A 640 28.47 -6.95 8.79
N ALA A 641 27.37 -6.25 8.53
CA ALA A 641 26.51 -6.45 7.37
C ALA A 641 26.44 -5.15 6.56
N ARG A 642 26.26 -5.24 5.24
CA ARG A 642 26.06 -4.07 4.37
C ARG A 642 24.75 -3.31 4.70
N ASP A 643 23.97 -3.79 5.66
CA ASP A 643 22.68 -3.25 6.03
C ASP A 643 22.79 -1.89 6.71
N ALA A 644 21.87 -1.00 6.35
CA ALA A 644 21.72 0.31 6.95
C ALA A 644 20.25 0.57 7.26
N THR A 645 20.01 1.24 8.39
CA THR A 645 18.69 1.69 8.83
C THR A 645 18.65 3.21 8.84
N ILE A 646 17.65 3.81 8.20
CA ILE A 646 17.35 5.23 8.25
C ILE A 646 16.39 5.50 9.43
N PHE A 647 16.71 6.51 10.22
CA PHE A 647 15.95 6.96 11.39
C PHE A 647 15.49 8.40 11.20
N VAL A 648 14.27 8.69 11.62
CA VAL A 648 13.83 10.05 11.92
C VAL A 648 14.18 10.33 13.38
N VAL A 649 14.83 11.46 13.62
CA VAL A 649 15.32 11.88 14.94
C VAL A 649 14.52 13.10 15.41
N ASP A 650 13.84 12.96 16.54
CA ASP A 650 13.26 14.09 17.28
C ASP A 650 14.33 14.70 18.16
N ILE A 651 14.86 15.85 17.74
CA ILE A 651 15.97 16.55 18.41
C ILE A 651 15.56 17.08 19.78
N ILE A 652 14.30 17.53 19.93
CA ILE A 652 13.81 18.17 21.14
C ILE A 652 13.70 17.14 22.26
N ASP A 653 13.02 16.04 21.96
CA ASP A 653 12.76 14.96 22.91
C ASP A 653 13.89 13.91 22.94
N SER A 654 14.87 14.03 22.05
CA SER A 654 16.03 13.11 21.95
C SER A 654 15.60 11.66 21.72
N LEU A 655 14.59 11.48 20.87
CA LEU A 655 14.06 10.20 20.43
C LEU A 655 14.45 9.95 18.97
N TYR A 656 14.52 8.68 18.59
CA TYR A 656 14.68 8.29 17.19
C TYR A 656 13.75 7.12 16.87
N THR A 657 13.26 7.08 15.63
CA THR A 657 12.37 6.03 15.16
C THR A 657 12.87 5.48 13.83
N PRO A 658 13.09 4.15 13.70
CA PRO A 658 13.48 3.57 12.43
C PRO A 658 12.34 3.73 11.44
N VAL A 659 12.67 4.10 10.20
CA VAL A 659 11.69 4.35 9.13
C VAL A 659 11.97 3.52 7.89
N LEU A 660 13.23 3.24 7.58
CA LEU A 660 13.62 2.35 6.48
C LEU A 660 14.82 1.47 6.88
N SER A 661 14.90 0.23 6.39
CA SER A 661 16.12 -0.60 6.44
C SER A 661 16.37 -1.32 5.13
N GLY A 662 17.63 -1.52 4.76
CA GLY A 662 18.01 -2.29 3.58
C GLY A 662 19.53 -2.29 3.38
N GLU A 663 20.01 -2.94 2.33
CA GLU A 663 21.43 -2.99 2.00
C GLU A 663 21.92 -1.62 1.49
N ASP A 664 23.08 -1.14 1.99
CA ASP A 664 23.83 0.00 1.48
C ASP A 664 23.02 1.33 1.35
N LEU A 665 22.12 1.59 2.30
CA LEU A 665 21.37 2.86 2.36
C LEU A 665 22.21 4.02 2.93
N GLY A 666 22.13 5.19 2.29
CA GLY A 666 22.86 6.38 2.71
C GLY A 666 22.23 7.71 2.31
N PHE A 667 22.82 8.80 2.81
CA PHE A 667 22.45 10.18 2.46
C PHE A 667 20.95 10.49 2.54
N PRO A 668 20.27 10.25 3.68
CA PRO A 668 18.85 10.56 3.78
C PRO A 668 18.59 12.07 3.87
N ALA A 669 17.44 12.51 3.36
CA ALA A 669 16.89 13.85 3.50
C ALA A 669 15.40 13.76 3.80
N LEU A 670 14.94 14.49 4.83
CA LEU A 670 13.55 14.47 5.31
C LEU A 670 12.88 15.81 5.04
N TRP A 671 11.68 15.75 4.46
CA TRP A 671 10.79 16.90 4.31
C TRP A 671 9.45 16.63 4.98
N ILE A 672 8.90 17.63 5.67
CA ILE A 672 7.62 17.62 6.38
C ILE A 672 6.90 18.95 6.06
N ALA A 673 5.65 18.92 5.62
CA ALA A 673 4.91 20.14 5.29
C ALA A 673 4.74 21.07 6.50
N SER A 674 5.10 22.35 6.34
CA SER A 674 4.93 23.39 7.36
C SER A 674 3.49 23.93 7.35
N GLY A 675 2.75 23.76 8.46
CA GLY A 675 1.38 24.26 8.63
C GLY A 675 0.45 23.32 9.41
N ASP A 676 0.78 22.04 9.48
CA ASP A 676 -0.02 20.97 10.09
C ASP A 676 0.72 20.31 11.28
N GLY A 677 1.21 21.12 12.23
CA GLY A 677 1.72 20.58 13.49
C GLY A 677 0.66 19.69 14.18
N PRO A 678 1.06 18.72 15.02
CA PRO A 678 0.14 17.73 15.58
C PRO A 678 -1.04 18.42 16.28
N SER A 679 -2.26 18.13 15.80
CA SER A 679 -3.46 18.34 16.62
C SER A 679 -3.51 17.24 17.68
N PRO A 680 -3.67 17.56 18.97
CA PRO A 680 -3.57 16.60 20.07
C PRO A 680 -4.72 15.56 20.16
N ASP A 681 -5.67 15.53 19.23
CA ASP A 681 -6.73 14.51 19.19
C ASP A 681 -6.30 13.26 18.41
N SER A 682 -5.49 12.46 19.10
CA SER A 682 -4.79 11.23 18.68
C SER A 682 -5.60 10.07 18.07
N ALA A 683 -6.89 10.24 17.73
CA ALA A 683 -7.67 9.22 17.04
C ALA A 683 -7.77 9.44 15.52
N PHE A 684 -7.68 10.69 15.06
CA PHE A 684 -7.96 11.07 13.68
C PHE A 684 -7.17 12.34 13.32
N ALA A 685 -5.99 12.18 12.71
CA ALA A 685 -5.17 13.31 12.26
C ALA A 685 -5.79 13.97 11.01
N PRO A 686 -5.62 15.30 10.78
CA PRO A 686 -6.19 16.01 9.63
C PRO A 686 -5.81 15.44 8.25
N ASP A 687 -4.75 14.63 8.17
CA ASP A 687 -4.30 13.93 6.97
C ASP A 687 -5.18 12.71 6.58
N SER A 688 -6.13 12.35 7.43
CA SER A 688 -7.16 11.34 7.17
C SER A 688 -8.29 11.87 6.28
N ILE A 689 -8.42 13.20 6.13
CA ILE A 689 -9.44 13.82 5.27
C ILE A 689 -9.28 13.31 3.83
N GLY A 690 -10.39 12.84 3.26
CA GLY A 690 -10.42 12.34 1.89
C GLY A 690 -9.79 10.95 1.69
N ARG A 691 -9.30 10.26 2.73
CA ARG A 691 -8.67 8.93 2.64
C ARG A 691 -9.69 7.80 2.60
N TYR A 692 -10.49 7.73 1.54
CA TYR A 692 -11.57 6.74 1.41
C TYR A 692 -11.11 5.34 1.00
N ASN A 693 -9.83 5.21 0.63
CA ASN A 693 -9.17 3.98 0.21
C ASN A 693 -8.09 3.50 1.21
N ASP A 694 -8.09 4.01 2.45
CA ASP A 694 -7.14 3.61 3.50
C ASP A 694 -7.91 3.09 4.72
N PRO A 695 -7.85 1.80 5.09
CA PRO A 695 -7.02 0.78 4.46
C PRO A 695 -7.52 0.41 3.06
N PRO A 696 -6.63 0.05 2.11
CA PRO A 696 -7.02 -0.44 0.81
C PRO A 696 -7.46 -1.90 0.95
N ILE A 697 -8.69 -2.20 0.53
CA ILE A 697 -9.27 -3.54 0.66
C ILE A 697 -9.67 -4.10 -0.70
N THR A 698 -10.24 -3.30 -1.61
CA THR A 698 -10.59 -3.75 -2.97
C THR A 698 -10.33 -2.67 -4.01
N GLU A 699 -10.12 -3.09 -5.27
CA GLU A 699 -10.09 -2.18 -6.43
C GLU A 699 -11.37 -1.32 -6.50
N TYR A 700 -12.52 -1.92 -6.19
CA TYR A 700 -13.80 -1.21 -6.15
C TYR A 700 -13.90 -0.15 -5.05
N GLN A 701 -13.27 -0.37 -3.90
CA GLN A 701 -13.17 0.67 -2.85
C GLN A 701 -12.30 1.82 -3.35
N TRP A 702 -11.20 1.50 -4.03
CA TRP A 702 -10.35 2.50 -4.65
C TRP A 702 -11.13 3.29 -5.71
N GLU A 703 -11.91 2.64 -6.56
CA GLU A 703 -12.77 3.32 -7.53
C GLU A 703 -13.76 4.28 -6.84
N LEU A 704 -14.51 3.79 -5.84
CA LEU A 704 -15.42 4.64 -5.05
C LEU A 704 -14.69 5.82 -4.40
N SER A 705 -13.44 5.64 -3.95
CA SER A 705 -12.61 6.71 -3.40
C SER A 705 -12.34 7.82 -4.43
N GLN A 706 -12.08 7.45 -5.70
CA GLN A 706 -11.93 8.41 -6.79
C GLN A 706 -13.25 9.13 -7.10
N LYS A 707 -14.39 8.41 -7.08
CA LYS A 707 -15.73 9.02 -7.24
C LYS A 707 -16.04 9.99 -6.10
N MET A 708 -15.59 9.70 -4.86
CA MET A 708 -15.74 10.61 -3.72
C MET A 708 -14.88 11.87 -3.89
N LYS A 709 -13.62 11.75 -4.33
CA LYS A 709 -12.79 12.90 -4.71
C LYS A 709 -13.48 13.74 -5.79
N LEU A 710 -14.01 13.11 -6.84
CA LEU A 710 -14.77 13.78 -7.90
C LEU A 710 -15.99 14.51 -7.32
N PHE A 711 -16.76 13.86 -6.45
CA PHE A 711 -17.89 14.47 -5.75
C PHE A 711 -17.46 15.72 -4.98
N TRP A 712 -16.41 15.64 -4.15
CA TRP A 712 -15.96 16.80 -3.37
C TRP A 712 -15.49 17.97 -4.24
N ASN A 713 -14.93 17.70 -5.40
CA ASN A 713 -14.57 18.73 -6.37
C ASN A 713 -15.77 19.33 -7.12
N ASN A 714 -16.95 18.73 -7.02
CA ASN A 714 -18.16 19.12 -7.76
C ASN A 714 -19.40 19.34 -6.88
N HIS A 715 -19.31 19.15 -5.56
CA HIS A 715 -20.46 19.09 -4.65
C HIS A 715 -21.33 20.35 -4.70
N ASP A 716 -20.71 21.52 -4.87
CA ASP A 716 -21.37 22.83 -4.95
C ASP A 716 -22.03 23.13 -6.30
N GLN A 717 -21.72 22.35 -7.34
CA GLN A 717 -22.21 22.55 -8.71
C GLN A 717 -23.05 21.39 -9.26
N CYS A 718 -22.97 20.18 -8.67
CA CYS A 718 -23.73 19.03 -9.13
C CYS A 718 -25.25 19.21 -8.98
N GLU A 719 -25.97 18.98 -10.08
CA GLU A 719 -27.42 19.03 -10.15
C GLU A 719 -28.00 17.61 -10.27
N TYR A 720 -27.34 16.71 -11.00
CA TYR A 720 -27.71 15.29 -11.08
C TYR A 720 -26.56 14.40 -10.60
N VAL A 721 -26.88 13.39 -9.80
CA VAL A 721 -25.91 12.38 -9.37
C VAL A 721 -26.49 11.00 -9.63
N PHE A 722 -25.74 10.17 -10.34
CA PHE A 722 -26.09 8.77 -10.57
C PHE A 722 -25.16 7.88 -9.75
N ILE A 723 -25.68 7.04 -8.86
CA ILE A 723 -24.88 6.17 -7.98
C ILE A 723 -25.48 4.77 -7.97
N GLY A 724 -24.64 3.73 -7.93
CA GLY A 724 -25.12 2.37 -8.03
C GLY A 724 -24.03 1.39 -8.44
N SER A 725 -24.43 0.31 -9.11
CA SER A 725 -23.54 -0.78 -9.51
C SER A 725 -22.66 -0.46 -10.73
N SER A 726 -21.89 -1.45 -11.19
CA SER A 726 -21.14 -1.39 -12.45
C SER A 726 -22.04 -1.09 -13.65
N ARG A 727 -23.32 -1.49 -13.63
CA ARG A 727 -24.27 -1.13 -14.71
C ARG A 727 -24.54 0.38 -14.76
N MET A 728 -24.57 1.04 -13.59
CA MET A 728 -24.69 2.50 -13.51
C MET A 728 -23.38 3.19 -13.91
N GLN A 729 -22.25 2.64 -13.46
CA GLN A 729 -20.91 3.12 -13.80
C GLN A 729 -20.68 3.19 -15.31
N ASP A 730 -21.04 2.13 -16.01
CA ASP A 730 -20.81 1.97 -17.45
C ASP A 730 -21.99 2.48 -18.29
N GLY A 731 -23.15 2.72 -17.67
CA GLY A 731 -24.38 3.09 -18.38
C GLY A 731 -24.65 4.59 -18.51
N ILE A 732 -24.05 5.42 -17.64
CA ILE A 732 -24.34 6.86 -17.57
C ILE A 732 -23.15 7.69 -18.04
N VAL A 733 -23.37 8.47 -19.09
CA VAL A 733 -22.44 9.44 -19.69
C VAL A 733 -22.87 10.86 -19.29
N PRO A 734 -22.24 11.48 -18.27
CA PRO A 734 -22.67 12.75 -17.71
C PRO A 734 -22.73 13.91 -18.70
N ASP A 735 -21.87 13.89 -19.72
CA ASP A 735 -21.79 14.94 -20.75
C ASP A 735 -23.02 15.07 -21.64
N LEU A 736 -23.90 14.07 -21.63
CA LEU A 736 -25.14 14.08 -22.42
C LEU A 736 -26.34 14.68 -21.68
N PHE A 737 -26.19 15.03 -20.40
CA PHE A 737 -27.26 15.61 -19.61
C PHE A 737 -27.30 17.13 -19.73
N ARG A 738 -28.51 17.70 -19.69
CA ARG A 738 -28.72 19.17 -19.78
C ARG A 738 -28.20 19.94 -18.57
N ARG A 739 -27.98 19.26 -17.44
CA ARG A 739 -27.52 19.83 -16.16
C ARG A 739 -26.20 19.22 -15.74
N HIS A 740 -25.48 19.89 -14.82
CA HIS A 740 -24.20 19.40 -14.34
C HIS A 740 -24.37 18.06 -13.63
N THR A 741 -23.85 17.01 -14.26
CA THR A 741 -24.07 15.62 -13.84
C THR A 741 -22.74 14.99 -13.44
N ILE A 742 -22.76 14.14 -12.43
CA ILE A 742 -21.64 13.25 -12.10
C ILE A 742 -22.14 11.81 -12.01
N ASN A 743 -21.31 10.87 -12.46
CA ASN A 743 -21.52 9.44 -12.31
C ASN A 743 -20.66 8.94 -11.15
N MET A 744 -21.31 8.50 -10.09
CA MET A 744 -20.75 7.88 -8.90
C MET A 744 -21.03 6.36 -8.85
N GLY A 745 -21.49 5.73 -9.93
CA GLY A 745 -21.56 4.28 -10.04
C GLY A 745 -20.17 3.66 -9.93
N TYR A 746 -20.10 2.48 -9.32
CA TYR A 746 -18.85 1.76 -9.04
C TYR A 746 -19.06 0.23 -9.07
N GLY A 747 -17.99 -0.50 -9.37
CA GLY A 747 -18.02 -1.96 -9.36
C GLY A 747 -18.40 -2.53 -8.00
N GLY A 748 -19.26 -3.56 -7.98
CA GLY A 748 -19.75 -4.13 -6.72
C GLY A 748 -20.64 -3.18 -5.89
N GLY A 749 -21.15 -2.09 -6.47
CA GLY A 749 -22.13 -1.23 -5.81
C GLY A 749 -23.46 -1.95 -5.57
N ASP A 750 -23.96 -1.85 -4.34
CA ASP A 750 -25.30 -2.30 -3.96
C ASP A 750 -26.19 -1.10 -3.56
N PRO A 751 -27.52 -1.33 -3.49
CA PRO A 751 -28.46 -0.29 -3.06
C PRO A 751 -28.19 0.26 -1.65
N TRP A 752 -27.62 -0.54 -0.73
CA TRP A 752 -27.40 -0.12 0.65
C TRP A 752 -26.22 0.82 0.79
N GLY A 753 -25.08 0.48 0.17
CA GLY A 753 -23.93 1.38 0.10
C GLY A 753 -24.28 2.70 -0.59
N SER A 754 -25.05 2.63 -1.68
CA SER A 754 -25.56 3.82 -2.38
C SER A 754 -26.42 4.70 -1.47
N LEU A 755 -27.36 4.10 -0.71
CA LEU A 755 -28.20 4.81 0.26
C LEU A 755 -27.35 5.55 1.31
N ARG A 756 -26.31 4.90 1.83
CA ARG A 756 -25.41 5.51 2.82
C ARG A 756 -24.65 6.70 2.24
N VAL A 757 -24.10 6.59 1.03
CA VAL A 757 -23.43 7.73 0.37
C VAL A 757 -24.41 8.88 0.14
N ILE A 758 -25.66 8.58 -0.23
CA ILE A 758 -26.69 9.62 -0.40
C ILE A 758 -26.96 10.35 0.91
N GLU A 759 -27.16 9.61 2.00
CA GLU A 759 -27.50 10.19 3.30
C GLU A 759 -26.33 10.91 3.97
N ASP A 760 -25.15 10.30 3.95
CA ASP A 760 -23.98 10.77 4.67
C ASP A 760 -23.25 11.91 3.90
N TYR A 761 -23.36 11.97 2.56
CA TYR A 761 -22.59 12.92 1.74
C TYR A 761 -23.41 13.78 0.77
N LEU A 762 -24.30 13.19 -0.03
CA LEU A 762 -25.03 13.96 -1.04
C LEU A 762 -26.02 14.94 -0.39
N LEU A 763 -26.84 14.46 0.55
CA LEU A 763 -27.86 15.30 1.20
C LEU A 763 -27.30 16.48 2.01
N PRO A 764 -26.17 16.36 2.72
CA PRO A 764 -25.59 17.50 3.45
C PRO A 764 -24.85 18.50 2.55
N HIS A 765 -24.18 18.03 1.48
CA HIS A 765 -23.19 18.86 0.77
C HIS A 765 -23.58 19.24 -0.66
N ALA A 766 -24.47 18.51 -1.32
CA ALA A 766 -24.87 18.78 -2.71
C ALA A 766 -25.99 19.83 -2.78
N ALA A 767 -25.67 21.10 -2.54
CA ALA A 767 -26.65 22.17 -2.37
C ALA A 767 -27.53 22.44 -3.61
N ARG A 768 -27.10 22.02 -4.81
CA ARG A 768 -27.81 22.22 -6.09
C ARG A 768 -28.45 20.94 -6.64
N LEU A 769 -28.38 19.85 -5.89
CA LEU A 769 -28.90 18.54 -6.30
C LEU A 769 -30.40 18.59 -6.56
N LYS A 770 -30.83 17.98 -7.66
CA LYS A 770 -32.23 17.90 -8.13
C LYS A 770 -32.66 16.48 -8.42
N VAL A 771 -31.75 15.63 -8.90
CA VAL A 771 -32.02 14.23 -9.20
C VAL A 771 -30.93 13.36 -8.61
N VAL A 772 -31.33 12.31 -7.91
CA VAL A 772 -30.49 11.17 -7.55
C VAL A 772 -30.97 9.97 -8.36
N GLY A 773 -30.14 9.49 -9.27
CA GLY A 773 -30.38 8.27 -10.04
C GLY A 773 -29.71 7.07 -9.37
N ILE A 774 -30.43 5.96 -9.22
CA ILE A 774 -29.85 4.68 -8.75
C ILE A 774 -30.29 3.51 -9.63
N ASP A 775 -29.48 2.48 -9.75
CA ASP A 775 -29.92 1.18 -10.26
C ASP A 775 -30.19 0.21 -9.11
N LEU A 776 -30.94 -0.86 -9.41
CA LEU A 776 -31.24 -1.92 -8.47
C LEU A 776 -30.74 -3.25 -9.05
N ILE A 777 -29.76 -3.85 -8.38
CA ILE A 777 -29.42 -5.25 -8.64
C ILE A 777 -30.45 -6.12 -7.92
N LEU A 778 -31.35 -6.75 -8.68
CA LEU A 778 -32.40 -7.61 -8.12
C LEU A 778 -31.81 -8.73 -7.25
N ALA A 779 -30.66 -9.28 -7.61
CA ALA A 779 -29.93 -10.27 -6.83
C ALA A 779 -29.69 -9.87 -5.35
N CYS A 780 -29.58 -8.57 -5.07
CA CYS A 780 -29.24 -8.05 -3.74
C CYS A 780 -30.46 -7.71 -2.88
N MET A 781 -31.68 -7.69 -3.44
CA MET A 781 -32.87 -7.17 -2.76
C MET A 781 -33.33 -7.99 -1.55
N HIS A 782 -32.98 -9.28 -1.51
CA HIS A 782 -33.36 -10.20 -0.42
C HIS A 782 -32.33 -10.27 0.71
N ARG A 783 -31.24 -9.49 0.66
CA ARG A 783 -30.13 -9.61 1.61
C ARG A 783 -30.19 -8.52 2.69
N GLU A 784 -30.12 -8.92 3.96
CA GLU A 784 -29.93 -7.98 5.07
C GLU A 784 -28.46 -7.55 5.15
N ASN A 785 -28.20 -6.25 5.26
CA ASN A 785 -26.90 -5.67 5.60
C ASN A 785 -25.71 -6.11 4.73
N MET A 786 -25.97 -6.67 3.54
CA MET A 786 -24.92 -6.90 2.56
C MET A 786 -24.63 -5.60 1.83
N SER A 787 -23.75 -4.80 2.43
CA SER A 787 -22.75 -4.13 1.62
C SER A 787 -21.86 -5.21 1.02
N TRP A 788 -21.65 -5.22 -0.30
CA TRP A 788 -20.48 -5.91 -0.85
C TRP A 788 -19.23 -5.47 -0.07
N LEU A 789 -18.17 -6.28 -0.09
CA LEU A 789 -16.89 -5.95 0.56
C LEU A 789 -16.52 -4.47 0.35
N VAL A 790 -16.85 -3.90 -0.80
CA VAL A 790 -16.68 -2.50 -1.18
C VAL A 790 -17.19 -1.48 -0.16
N PHE A 791 -18.48 -1.45 0.20
CA PHE A 791 -18.97 -0.41 1.12
C PHE A 791 -18.57 -0.67 2.57
N ILE A 792 -18.44 -1.94 2.99
CA ILE A 792 -17.83 -2.28 4.29
C ILE A 792 -16.44 -1.65 4.38
N SER A 793 -15.64 -1.88 3.34
CA SER A 793 -14.28 -1.36 3.25
C SER A 793 -14.23 0.16 3.23
N PHE A 794 -15.10 0.79 2.45
CA PHE A 794 -15.25 2.25 2.42
C PHE A 794 -15.62 2.80 3.80
N SER A 795 -16.54 2.16 4.52
CA SER A 795 -16.97 2.61 5.84
C SER A 795 -15.91 2.43 6.93
N GLU A 796 -14.96 1.51 6.73
CA GLU A 796 -13.79 1.33 7.59
C GLU A 796 -12.63 2.26 7.22
N SER A 797 -12.74 2.98 6.10
CA SER A 797 -11.69 3.90 5.67
C SER A 797 -11.48 5.04 6.67
N LYS A 798 -10.23 5.50 6.78
CA LYS A 798 -9.84 6.65 7.59
C LYS A 798 -10.65 7.88 7.20
N GLY A 799 -10.86 8.12 5.91
CA GLY A 799 -11.66 9.23 5.40
C GLY A 799 -13.11 9.17 5.89
N TYR A 800 -13.78 8.03 5.72
CA TYR A 800 -15.16 7.88 6.17
C TYR A 800 -15.28 7.97 7.69
N ARG A 801 -14.38 7.33 8.43
CA ARG A 801 -14.37 7.38 9.90
C ARG A 801 -14.07 8.78 10.43
N TYR A 802 -13.17 9.50 9.77
CA TYR A 802 -12.87 10.90 10.08
C TYR A 802 -14.09 11.77 9.85
N ASP A 803 -14.72 11.67 8.68
CA ASP A 803 -15.93 12.43 8.36
C ASP A 803 -17.05 12.11 9.35
N LYS A 804 -17.29 10.83 9.65
CA LYS A 804 -18.27 10.38 10.64
C LYS A 804 -17.99 10.95 12.03
N ALA A 805 -16.73 10.99 12.47
CA ALA A 805 -16.33 11.60 13.75
C ALA A 805 -16.58 13.12 13.78
N HIS A 806 -16.67 13.76 12.61
CA HIS A 806 -17.02 15.17 12.43
C HIS A 806 -18.49 15.37 11.99
N ASP A 807 -19.36 14.40 12.27
CA ASP A 807 -20.79 14.42 11.89
C ASP A 807 -21.01 14.71 10.40
N PHE A 808 -20.17 14.08 9.57
CA PHE A 808 -20.09 14.28 8.13
C PHE A 808 -20.06 15.75 7.72
N TRP A 809 -19.50 16.62 8.56
CA TRP A 809 -19.39 18.06 8.33
C TRP A 809 -20.75 18.74 8.09
N SER A 810 -21.81 18.26 8.72
CA SER A 810 -23.17 18.77 8.57
C SER A 810 -23.31 20.28 8.83
N SER A 811 -22.41 20.87 9.62
CA SER A 811 -22.32 22.30 9.92
C SER A 811 -21.60 23.15 8.85
N GLY A 812 -21.02 22.52 7.83
CA GLY A 812 -20.25 23.15 6.76
C GLY A 812 -18.79 22.69 6.68
N LEU A 813 -18.21 22.80 5.49
CA LEU A 813 -16.84 22.39 5.20
C LEU A 813 -15.82 23.48 5.59
N PRO A 814 -14.69 23.13 6.22
CA PRO A 814 -13.62 24.09 6.46
C PRO A 814 -12.92 24.51 5.14
N PRO A 815 -12.34 25.73 5.05
CA PRO A 815 -11.75 26.25 3.80
C PRO A 815 -10.59 25.44 3.21
N PHE A 816 -10.02 24.50 3.97
CA PHE A 816 -8.94 23.62 3.53
C PHE A 816 -9.44 22.24 3.08
N PHE A 817 -10.70 21.88 3.34
CA PHE A 817 -11.21 20.51 3.18
C PHE A 817 -10.96 19.92 1.79
N VAL A 818 -11.45 20.60 0.74
CA VAL A 818 -11.31 20.13 -0.64
C VAL A 818 -9.84 20.09 -1.08
N ARG A 819 -8.99 20.98 -0.56
CA ARG A 819 -7.54 20.91 -0.81
C ARG A 819 -6.92 19.67 -0.15
N SER A 820 -7.33 19.33 1.06
CA SER A 820 -6.88 18.12 1.77
C SER A 820 -7.35 16.84 1.05
N VAL A 821 -8.60 16.80 0.59
CA VAL A 821 -9.11 15.70 -0.25
C VAL A 821 -8.24 15.55 -1.50
N ASN A 822 -7.98 16.63 -2.24
CA ASN A 822 -7.14 16.55 -3.44
C ASN A 822 -5.69 16.15 -3.13
N ALA A 823 -5.13 16.61 -2.01
CA ALA A 823 -3.78 16.25 -1.57
C ALA A 823 -3.67 14.75 -1.26
N ALA A 824 -4.74 14.11 -0.77
CA ALA A 824 -4.75 12.68 -0.52
C ALA A 824 -4.52 11.83 -1.77
N TYR A 825 -4.90 12.33 -2.96
CA TYR A 825 -4.80 11.62 -4.23
C TYR A 825 -3.71 12.17 -5.17
N ALA A 826 -2.86 13.09 -4.69
CA ALA A 826 -1.94 13.84 -5.55
C ALA A 826 -0.82 12.99 -6.19
N ASN A 827 -0.48 11.84 -5.60
CA ASN A 827 0.53 10.91 -6.15
C ASN A 827 -0.02 9.52 -6.44
N GLU A 828 -1.33 9.29 -6.29
CA GLU A 828 -1.90 8.00 -6.66
C GLU A 828 -1.89 7.85 -8.19
N ARG A 829 -1.80 6.61 -8.67
CA ARG A 829 -1.87 6.31 -10.10
C ARG A 829 -3.14 6.96 -10.64
N PRO A 830 -3.04 7.93 -11.56
CA PRO A 830 -4.22 8.59 -12.08
C PRO A 830 -5.07 7.56 -12.81
N PHE A 831 -6.39 7.54 -12.57
CA PHE A 831 -7.36 7.00 -13.51
C PHE A 831 -7.72 8.16 -14.44
N PRO A 832 -7.01 8.38 -15.55
CA PRO A 832 -7.08 9.65 -16.28
C PRO A 832 -8.46 9.88 -16.93
N SER A 833 -9.27 8.81 -17.03
CA SER A 833 -10.63 8.83 -17.57
C SER A 833 -11.69 9.31 -16.58
N LEU A 834 -11.61 9.04 -15.27
CA LEU A 834 -12.75 9.33 -14.38
C LEU A 834 -12.96 10.84 -14.14
N ASP A 835 -11.90 11.60 -13.85
CA ASP A 835 -12.04 13.06 -13.64
C ASP A 835 -12.46 13.78 -14.94
N SER A 836 -11.93 13.35 -16.10
CA SER A 836 -12.22 13.96 -17.40
C SER A 836 -13.60 13.57 -17.98
N LEU A 837 -14.10 12.38 -17.66
CA LEU A 837 -15.41 11.88 -18.07
C LEU A 837 -16.49 12.02 -16.99
N ARG A 838 -16.23 12.82 -15.94
CA ARG A 838 -17.12 13.04 -14.78
C ARG A 838 -17.66 11.74 -14.16
N GLY A 839 -16.79 10.74 -14.12
CA GLY A 839 -17.02 9.44 -13.48
C GLY A 839 -17.55 8.35 -14.39
N PHE A 840 -17.75 8.60 -15.69
CA PHE A 840 -18.12 7.55 -16.64
C PHE A 840 -16.94 6.61 -16.95
N SER A 841 -17.22 5.30 -17.01
CA SER A 841 -16.25 4.27 -17.41
C SER A 841 -16.68 3.62 -18.73
N PRO A 842 -16.00 3.88 -19.86
CA PRO A 842 -16.40 3.36 -21.16
C PRO A 842 -16.01 1.89 -21.34
N CYS A 843 -16.97 1.08 -21.76
CA CYS A 843 -16.77 -0.32 -22.12
C CYS A 843 -16.80 -0.52 -23.65
N PRO A 844 -15.95 -1.40 -24.21
CA PRO A 844 -15.96 -1.70 -25.65
C PRO A 844 -17.24 -2.45 -26.05
N SER A 845 -17.62 -2.33 -27.32
CA SER A 845 -18.68 -3.16 -27.90
C SER A 845 -18.20 -4.60 -28.07
N GLN A 846 -18.92 -5.57 -27.50
CA GLN A 846 -18.64 -7.00 -27.67
C GLN A 846 -19.90 -7.85 -27.92
N GLY A 847 -21.10 -7.25 -27.88
CA GLY A 847 -22.36 -7.98 -28.03
C GLY A 847 -22.95 -8.46 -26.71
N TRP A 848 -24.21 -8.89 -26.76
CA TRP A 848 -24.93 -9.47 -25.61
C TRP A 848 -24.52 -10.91 -25.32
N GLY A 849 -23.66 -11.51 -26.15
CA GLY A 849 -23.21 -12.90 -26.02
C GLY A 849 -24.29 -13.94 -26.36
N GLY A 850 -24.01 -15.20 -26.02
CA GLY A 850 -24.92 -16.35 -26.24
C GLY A 850 -25.94 -16.59 -25.12
N THR A 851 -26.19 -17.84 -24.73
CA THR A 851 -27.00 -18.13 -23.54
C THR A 851 -26.18 -17.85 -22.27
N PRO A 852 -26.64 -16.99 -21.34
CA PRO A 852 -25.88 -16.64 -20.16
C PRO A 852 -25.65 -17.85 -19.24
N ALA A 853 -24.43 -17.99 -18.68
CA ALA A 853 -24.17 -18.92 -17.60
C ALA A 853 -24.86 -18.43 -16.31
N LEU A 854 -25.77 -19.24 -15.77
CA LEU A 854 -26.53 -18.92 -14.55
C LEU A 854 -25.92 -19.59 -13.32
N ASN A 855 -26.00 -18.94 -12.16
CA ASN A 855 -25.71 -19.61 -10.90
C ASN A 855 -27.00 -20.20 -10.30
N THR A 856 -26.96 -21.51 -10.01
CA THR A 856 -28.14 -22.36 -9.83
C THR A 856 -28.82 -22.17 -8.47
N GLY A 857 -29.88 -21.36 -8.42
CA GLY A 857 -30.98 -21.47 -7.43
C GLY A 857 -30.83 -20.79 -6.07
N GLU A 858 -29.66 -20.28 -5.69
CA GLU A 858 -29.43 -19.62 -4.38
C GLU A 858 -30.07 -18.21 -4.29
N TYR A 859 -30.46 -17.64 -5.42
CA TYR A 859 -30.94 -16.25 -5.55
C TYR A 859 -32.42 -16.14 -5.90
N ASP A 860 -33.18 -17.24 -5.85
CA ASP A 860 -34.63 -17.19 -6.03
C ASP A 860 -35.32 -16.80 -4.72
N TRP A 861 -35.89 -15.60 -4.72
CA TRP A 861 -36.62 -14.99 -3.60
C TRP A 861 -37.96 -14.45 -4.12
N THR A 862 -38.89 -14.24 -3.20
CA THR A 862 -40.25 -13.78 -3.49
C THR A 862 -40.47 -12.36 -2.98
N VAL A 863 -41.44 -11.65 -3.54
CA VAL A 863 -41.82 -10.32 -3.01
C VAL A 863 -42.30 -10.38 -1.56
N SER A 864 -42.77 -11.53 -1.07
CA SER A 864 -43.14 -11.72 0.34
C SER A 864 -41.97 -11.88 1.30
N ASP A 865 -40.73 -11.99 0.80
CA ASP A 865 -39.57 -12.10 1.68
C ASP A 865 -39.40 -10.83 2.53
N THR A 866 -39.14 -11.05 3.82
CA THR A 866 -39.06 -9.97 4.82
C THR A 866 -37.98 -8.94 4.45
N ASN A 867 -36.87 -9.41 3.88
CA ASN A 867 -35.74 -8.56 3.48
C ASN A 867 -36.06 -7.74 2.22
N VAL A 868 -36.83 -8.31 1.29
CA VAL A 868 -37.29 -7.58 0.10
C VAL A 868 -38.25 -6.47 0.50
N GLN A 869 -39.16 -6.75 1.43
CA GLN A 869 -40.06 -5.74 2.01
C GLN A 869 -39.29 -4.64 2.76
N ALA A 870 -38.25 -5.00 3.52
CA ALA A 870 -37.38 -4.03 4.18
C ALA A 870 -36.64 -3.13 3.17
N SER A 871 -36.16 -3.68 2.07
CA SER A 871 -35.53 -2.92 0.97
C SER A 871 -36.48 -1.93 0.32
N LEU A 872 -37.71 -2.34 0.04
CA LEU A 872 -38.74 -1.44 -0.51
C LEU A 872 -39.06 -0.31 0.47
N ALA A 873 -39.23 -0.61 1.76
CA ALA A 873 -39.48 0.40 2.78
C ALA A 873 -38.33 1.42 2.91
N LEU A 874 -37.09 0.99 2.67
CA LEU A 874 -35.92 1.87 2.70
C LEU A 874 -35.85 2.77 1.46
N LEU A 875 -36.23 2.27 0.27
CA LEU A 875 -36.40 3.10 -0.93
C LEU A 875 -37.49 4.16 -0.72
N ASP A 876 -38.62 3.80 -0.11
CA ASP A 876 -39.68 4.76 0.21
C ASP A 876 -39.21 5.83 1.21
N SER A 877 -38.49 5.40 2.25
CA SER A 877 -37.87 6.30 3.24
C SER A 877 -36.88 7.28 2.57
N LEU A 878 -36.06 6.79 1.64
CA LEU A 878 -35.13 7.61 0.88
C LEU A 878 -35.88 8.63 -0.01
N ALA A 879 -36.87 8.18 -0.78
CA ALA A 879 -37.68 9.05 -1.61
C ALA A 879 -38.35 10.15 -0.78
N ALA A 880 -38.86 9.82 0.41
CA ALA A 880 -39.42 10.80 1.34
C ALA A 880 -38.36 11.79 1.88
N LYS A 881 -37.12 11.33 2.17
CA LYS A 881 -36.00 12.21 2.58
C LYS A 881 -35.61 13.18 1.47
N LEU A 882 -35.50 12.69 0.23
CA LEU A 882 -35.16 13.49 -0.95
C LEU A 882 -36.27 14.51 -1.28
N SER A 883 -37.53 14.08 -1.25
CA SER A 883 -38.70 14.94 -1.50
C SER A 883 -38.76 16.14 -0.56
N ARG A 884 -38.41 15.97 0.74
CA ARG A 884 -38.35 17.09 1.71
C ARG A 884 -37.35 18.17 1.33
N LYS A 885 -36.37 17.86 0.48
CA LYS A 885 -35.38 18.81 -0.06
C LYS A 885 -35.67 19.20 -1.52
N GLY A 886 -36.81 18.77 -2.08
CA GLY A 886 -37.17 19.02 -3.47
C GLY A 886 -36.34 18.21 -4.47
N ILE A 887 -35.75 17.10 -4.04
CA ILE A 887 -34.92 16.22 -4.87
C ILE A 887 -35.74 15.03 -5.33
N HIS A 888 -35.60 14.65 -6.60
CA HIS A 888 -36.27 13.50 -7.21
C HIS A 888 -35.36 12.26 -7.13
N LEU A 889 -35.92 11.12 -6.71
CA LEU A 889 -35.32 9.80 -6.86
C LEU A 889 -35.71 9.23 -8.23
N LEU A 890 -34.73 8.76 -9.00
CA LEU A 890 -34.96 8.06 -10.26
C LEU A 890 -34.32 6.67 -10.21
N ILE A 891 -35.13 5.62 -10.26
CA ILE A 891 -34.60 4.27 -10.51
C ILE A 891 -34.37 4.12 -12.01
N VAL A 892 -33.15 3.80 -12.40
CA VAL A 892 -32.80 3.40 -13.76
C VAL A 892 -32.62 1.89 -13.75
N MET A 893 -33.34 1.16 -14.58
CA MET A 893 -33.06 -0.26 -14.83
C MET A 893 -32.38 -0.37 -16.20
N PRO A 894 -31.04 -0.49 -16.25
CA PRO A 894 -30.30 -0.64 -17.50
C PRO A 894 -30.75 -1.91 -18.24
N PRO A 895 -30.67 -1.92 -19.58
CA PRO A 895 -30.92 -3.13 -20.35
C PRO A 895 -29.89 -4.21 -20.03
N GLU A 896 -30.34 -5.46 -20.04
CA GLU A 896 -29.55 -6.67 -19.84
C GLU A 896 -29.86 -7.67 -20.96
N SER A 897 -29.01 -8.68 -21.16
CA SER A 897 -29.10 -9.59 -22.32
C SER A 897 -30.52 -10.12 -22.59
N PRO A 898 -31.00 -10.04 -23.84
CA PRO A 898 -32.31 -10.56 -24.22
C PRO A 898 -32.40 -12.10 -24.13
N HIS A 899 -31.29 -12.78 -23.82
CA HIS A 899 -31.21 -14.23 -23.64
C HIS A 899 -31.47 -14.70 -22.20
N TYR A 900 -31.57 -13.80 -21.22
CA TYR A 900 -31.93 -14.18 -19.84
C TYR A 900 -33.29 -14.90 -19.73
N PRO A 901 -34.33 -14.51 -20.48
CA PRO A 901 -35.60 -15.24 -20.50
C PRO A 901 -35.47 -16.72 -20.91
N ASP A 902 -34.58 -17.04 -21.85
CA ASP A 902 -34.35 -18.42 -22.31
C ASP A 902 -33.82 -19.31 -21.17
N ALA A 903 -33.12 -18.68 -20.23
CA ALA A 903 -32.50 -19.32 -19.09
C ALA A 903 -33.45 -19.38 -17.86
N GLY A 904 -34.58 -18.65 -17.87
CA GLY A 904 -35.63 -18.71 -16.85
C GLY A 904 -35.47 -17.76 -15.65
N TYR A 905 -34.48 -16.86 -15.67
CA TYR A 905 -34.15 -15.96 -14.56
C TYR A 905 -34.15 -14.49 -14.99
N TYR A 906 -34.33 -13.59 -14.03
CA TYR A 906 -34.33 -12.15 -14.24
C TYR A 906 -32.92 -11.58 -13.97
N GLY A 907 -31.98 -11.84 -14.89
CA GLY A 907 -30.56 -11.43 -14.82
C GLY A 907 -29.62 -12.50 -14.22
N LYS A 908 -28.30 -12.28 -14.31
CA LYS A 908 -27.21 -13.23 -13.99
C LYS A 908 -27.26 -13.89 -12.60
N TRP A 909 -27.82 -13.17 -11.64
CA TRP A 909 -27.93 -13.54 -10.22
C TRP A 909 -29.33 -13.25 -9.68
N GLY A 910 -30.30 -13.07 -10.56
CA GLY A 910 -31.63 -12.64 -10.19
C GLY A 910 -32.55 -13.77 -9.77
N PRO A 911 -33.74 -13.44 -9.26
CA PRO A 911 -34.77 -14.42 -8.99
C PRO A 911 -35.31 -15.00 -10.32
N THR A 912 -36.23 -15.96 -10.24
CA THR A 912 -36.91 -16.46 -11.45
C THR A 912 -37.61 -15.31 -12.19
N LEU A 913 -37.82 -15.46 -13.51
CA LEU A 913 -38.54 -14.45 -14.32
C LEU A 913 -39.88 -14.03 -13.70
N LYS A 914 -40.60 -15.00 -13.11
CA LYS A 914 -41.87 -14.75 -12.44
C LYS A 914 -41.70 -13.78 -11.27
N HIS A 915 -40.82 -14.10 -10.33
CA HIS A 915 -40.61 -13.28 -9.13
C HIS A 915 -39.96 -11.92 -9.47
N GLY A 916 -39.04 -11.88 -10.44
CA GLY A 916 -38.46 -10.64 -10.93
C GLY A 916 -39.52 -9.69 -11.50
N ARG A 917 -40.43 -10.20 -12.34
CA ARG A 917 -41.57 -9.42 -12.87
C ARG A 917 -42.50 -8.94 -11.76
N GLU A 918 -42.83 -9.79 -10.80
CA GLU A 918 -43.63 -9.41 -9.62
C GLU A 918 -42.98 -8.25 -8.85
N PHE A 919 -41.67 -8.31 -8.62
CA PHE A 919 -40.93 -7.24 -7.96
C PHE A 919 -40.92 -5.94 -8.76
N VAL A 920 -40.69 -5.99 -10.08
CA VAL A 920 -40.70 -4.80 -10.94
C VAL A 920 -42.08 -4.15 -10.99
N THR A 921 -43.15 -4.94 -11.00
CA THR A 921 -44.53 -4.42 -10.88
C THR A 921 -44.70 -3.68 -9.55
N LEU A 922 -44.32 -4.30 -8.43
CA LEU A 922 -44.43 -3.70 -7.10
C LEU A 922 -43.63 -2.39 -6.98
N LEU A 923 -42.43 -2.35 -7.56
CA LEU A 923 -41.60 -1.15 -7.59
C LEU A 923 -42.28 -0.02 -8.36
N LYS A 924 -42.87 -0.32 -9.53
CA LYS A 924 -43.64 0.66 -10.34
C LYS A 924 -44.86 1.19 -9.61
N ASP A 925 -45.58 0.32 -8.90
CA ASP A 925 -46.74 0.73 -8.09
C ASP A 925 -46.32 1.66 -6.94
N ASN A 926 -45.20 1.37 -6.27
CA ASN A 926 -44.65 2.23 -5.21
C ASN A 926 -44.20 3.61 -5.74
N ALA A 927 -43.50 3.64 -6.87
CA ALA A 927 -43.09 4.91 -7.50
C ALA A 927 -44.30 5.76 -7.91
N ALA A 928 -45.36 5.14 -8.45
CA ALA A 928 -46.58 5.85 -8.80
C ALA A 928 -47.31 6.50 -7.60
N ALA A 929 -47.00 6.10 -6.37
CA ALA A 929 -47.55 6.69 -5.15
C ALA A 929 -46.79 7.95 -4.67
N ASN A 930 -45.69 8.36 -5.31
CA ASN A 930 -44.85 9.48 -4.88
C ASN A 930 -44.34 10.31 -6.07
N ASP A 931 -44.75 11.58 -6.16
CA ASP A 931 -44.40 12.51 -7.25
C ASP A 931 -42.88 12.79 -7.38
N HIS A 932 -42.09 12.46 -6.36
CA HIS A 932 -40.63 12.57 -6.38
C HIS A 932 -39.93 11.22 -6.57
N PHE A 933 -40.66 10.13 -6.82
CA PHE A 933 -40.11 8.80 -7.09
C PHE A 933 -40.45 8.38 -8.52
N HIS A 934 -39.44 8.31 -9.37
CA HIS A 934 -39.55 8.00 -10.79
C HIS A 934 -38.84 6.69 -11.12
N ILE A 935 -39.30 6.01 -12.18
CA ILE A 935 -38.64 4.81 -12.70
C ILE A 935 -38.49 4.94 -14.22
N TYR A 936 -37.30 4.63 -14.70
CA TYR A 936 -37.04 4.37 -16.11
C TYR A 936 -36.53 2.94 -16.29
N ASP A 937 -37.43 2.08 -16.78
CA ASP A 937 -37.17 0.67 -17.06
C ASP A 937 -36.73 0.51 -18.52
N ALA A 938 -35.43 0.63 -18.78
CA ALA A 938 -34.85 0.44 -20.11
C ALA A 938 -34.71 -1.04 -20.48
N ASN A 939 -34.66 -1.94 -19.49
CA ASN A 939 -34.64 -3.37 -19.71
C ASN A 939 -35.93 -3.87 -20.35
N ASN A 940 -37.07 -3.28 -19.98
CA ASN A 940 -38.37 -3.54 -20.59
C ASN A 940 -38.70 -5.04 -20.67
N ASP A 941 -38.51 -5.76 -19.56
CA ASP A 941 -38.67 -7.22 -19.51
C ASP A 941 -37.89 -7.96 -20.62
N PHE A 942 -36.65 -7.52 -20.86
CA PHE A 942 -35.74 -8.03 -21.90
C PHE A 942 -36.24 -7.82 -23.34
N GLN A 943 -37.28 -6.99 -23.55
CA GLN A 943 -37.80 -6.61 -24.87
C GLN A 943 -37.33 -5.21 -25.28
N HIS A 944 -36.08 -4.90 -25.00
CA HIS A 944 -35.49 -3.60 -25.30
C HIS A 944 -34.92 -3.53 -26.73
N ASP A 945 -34.67 -2.32 -27.22
CA ASP A 945 -34.16 -2.09 -28.57
C ASP A 945 -32.63 -1.87 -28.63
N TYR A 946 -31.89 -2.29 -27.60
CA TYR A 946 -30.43 -2.26 -27.55
C TYR A 946 -29.87 -3.48 -28.31
N GLY A 947 -29.17 -3.20 -29.41
CA GLY A 947 -28.58 -4.24 -30.26
C GLY A 947 -27.23 -4.73 -29.75
N GLU A 948 -26.60 -5.65 -30.49
CA GLU A 948 -25.27 -6.18 -30.14
C GLU A 948 -24.22 -5.08 -29.95
N ASP A 949 -24.21 -4.06 -30.82
CA ASP A 949 -23.25 -2.97 -30.72
C ASP A 949 -23.42 -2.09 -29.47
N ASP A 950 -24.60 -2.13 -28.85
CA ASP A 950 -24.90 -1.38 -27.64
C ASP A 950 -24.43 -2.13 -26.37
N ALA A 951 -23.96 -3.38 -26.49
CA ALA A 951 -23.62 -4.24 -25.37
C ALA A 951 -22.11 -4.54 -25.29
N SER A 952 -21.60 -4.61 -24.06
CA SER A 952 -20.23 -5.04 -23.78
C SER A 952 -20.18 -6.48 -23.28
N ASP A 953 -21.19 -6.92 -22.54
CA ASP A 953 -21.39 -8.31 -22.13
C ASP A 953 -22.88 -8.54 -21.82
N PHE A 954 -23.19 -9.64 -21.13
CA PHE A 954 -24.57 -9.99 -20.75
C PHE A 954 -25.28 -8.96 -19.85
N ASP A 955 -24.54 -8.14 -19.11
CA ASP A 955 -25.03 -7.27 -18.04
C ASP A 955 -24.69 -5.78 -18.24
N HIS A 956 -23.72 -5.47 -19.10
CA HIS A 956 -23.16 -4.12 -19.26
C HIS A 956 -23.32 -3.58 -20.68
N LEU A 957 -23.54 -2.26 -20.75
CA LEU A 957 -23.60 -1.52 -22.01
C LEU A 957 -22.19 -1.20 -22.52
N SER A 958 -22.04 -1.19 -23.84
CA SER A 958 -20.91 -0.53 -24.50
C SER A 958 -21.04 0.99 -24.40
N GLU A 959 -20.00 1.74 -24.78
CA GLU A 959 -20.10 3.21 -24.88
C GLU A 959 -21.28 3.66 -25.77
N SER A 960 -21.57 2.95 -26.87
CA SER A 960 -22.72 3.26 -27.73
C SER A 960 -24.04 3.15 -26.96
N GLY A 961 -24.21 2.03 -26.26
CA GLY A 961 -25.39 1.76 -25.45
C GLY A 961 -25.55 2.76 -24.31
N ALA A 962 -24.46 3.10 -23.63
CA ALA A 962 -24.44 4.07 -22.54
C ALA A 962 -24.89 5.47 -23.00
N ARG A 963 -24.43 5.92 -24.17
CA ARG A 963 -24.85 7.19 -24.77
C ARG A 963 -26.35 7.20 -25.09
N LYS A 964 -26.86 6.09 -25.63
CA LYS A 964 -28.29 5.89 -25.91
C LYS A 964 -29.14 5.89 -24.64
N LEU A 965 -28.71 5.18 -23.59
CA LEU A 965 -29.36 5.17 -22.28
C LEU A 965 -29.40 6.58 -21.67
N SER A 966 -28.25 7.25 -21.61
CA SER A 966 -28.12 8.59 -21.00
C SER A 966 -29.03 9.63 -21.64
N THR A 967 -29.11 9.65 -22.98
CA THR A 967 -30.00 10.56 -23.72
C THR A 967 -31.47 10.34 -23.38
N ARG A 968 -31.87 9.06 -23.18
CA ARG A 968 -33.24 8.68 -22.82
C ARG A 968 -33.54 9.03 -21.37
N VAL A 969 -32.61 8.75 -20.45
CA VAL A 969 -32.72 9.12 -19.03
C VAL A 969 -32.87 10.64 -18.89
N ASP A 970 -32.04 11.44 -19.56
CA ASP A 970 -32.17 12.92 -19.52
C ASP A 970 -33.50 13.40 -20.14
N SER A 971 -34.02 12.70 -21.14
CA SER A 971 -35.36 12.99 -21.69
C SER A 971 -36.47 12.66 -20.71
N VAL A 972 -36.35 11.56 -19.96
CA VAL A 972 -37.29 11.19 -18.89
C VAL A 972 -37.25 12.22 -17.76
N ILE A 973 -36.05 12.65 -17.33
CA ILE A 973 -35.91 13.71 -16.32
C ILE A 973 -36.63 14.99 -16.75
N ALA A 974 -36.50 15.38 -18.01
CA ALA A 974 -37.18 16.58 -18.52
C ALA A 974 -38.72 16.49 -18.50
N THR A 975 -39.32 15.30 -18.32
CA THR A 975 -40.79 15.17 -18.20
C THR A 975 -41.32 15.61 -16.83
N PHE A 976 -40.52 15.46 -15.77
CA PHE A 976 -40.90 15.83 -14.40
C PHE A 976 -40.05 16.96 -13.82
N LEU A 977 -38.96 17.33 -14.48
CA LEU A 977 -38.08 18.44 -14.13
C LEU A 977 -37.66 19.21 -15.40
N PRO A 978 -38.60 19.95 -16.02
CA PRO A 978 -38.41 20.60 -17.32
C PRO A 978 -37.35 21.71 -17.35
#